data_AF-A0A6J8A8Y5-F1
#
_entry.id   AF-A0A6J8A8Y5-F1
#
_cell.length_a   1.000
_cell.length_b   1.000
_cell.length_c   1.000
_cell.angle_alpha   90.00
_cell.angle_beta   90.00
_cell.angle_gamma   90.00
#
_symmetry.space_group_name_H-M   'P 1'
#
loop_
_entity.id
_entity.type
_entity.pdbx_description
1 polymer ?
#
loop_
_entity_poly.entity_id
_entity_poly.type
_entity_poly.pdbx_seq_one_letter_code
_entity_poly.pdbx_strand_id
1 'polypeptide(L)'
;MNVLENAHFIENIEQYKFSVGKDFQAMIRSIAMHNFVHFHEEQRLVFEEGANFVIGGNSTGKTALFELIRRCYSNKKNTTTSSVLNENELAYALCHFEIPEHYPSIEKLELFPSKEEQPEEILTCIFIKRQGSQPENRAKGQANDYDCYKVICSISSTGSIQTFAQKFIGSYGCYTKQLDNNTKGCKRISLDKSAIEDVKDHGTKQNIHDFYKVITTDFESSTTGSSDLAVTIMNALYDWLEKGYVGILPMRSIGPLQWTNSDLNQHDSRDKNYDDADRRAEILLNLLNNDLVDKTQEKVFHDQIVHPYEFTKHNGKIEVSNTERKDLSPKRLLKTPEGILEGKQLTLIVAHKEFSTITIEEPDRGMHPHMIKKMRDLILRRITGKTVLIITHNPSLIDKWAMSRTFVSSKSILNETICHSICKVPLGYDKLCKTEQIQEMINLLFSSRILFVEGKTDKIVVEALFRLLINDDKIYGDKRISMKQKHFLLATDVRELSGSGNSRKKKKFCKKMKKEIYILFDSDAKEGTRVDNEDEDDSTGECTFYWKNGDLEQRFIDILDNCQEGSVINVVNKILRMDLQVGDEKYNSIDNYLQYRKQLKDLEERISAITCESLEGKCNTSSSVEIEKLNKDKNEVQKKIKHSKDVIKNRLKKKIPDSDSEDIEIIANEMIHKSKEVEEFIAFLQVKTSKKGEKRKLSETEIPKFDTSFMQPSQSIDIEEQNTSCSSSTDDATDSHTGQTQELNTMSID
;
A
#
# COMPACT_ATOMS: atom_id res chain seq x y z
N MET A 1 34.08 14.18 -8.09
CA MET A 1 33.61 14.84 -9.32
C MET A 1 32.15 14.48 -9.64
N ASN A 2 31.74 13.21 -9.72
CA ASN A 2 30.35 12.80 -10.02
C ASN A 2 29.24 13.31 -9.06
N VAL A 3 29.56 13.72 -7.83
CA VAL A 3 28.58 14.28 -6.88
C VAL A 3 28.37 15.80 -7.11
N LEU A 4 29.42 16.51 -7.55
CA LEU A 4 29.35 17.95 -7.84
C LEU A 4 28.69 18.22 -9.20
N GLU A 5 28.88 17.34 -10.19
CA GLU A 5 28.16 17.42 -11.47
C GLU A 5 26.65 17.18 -11.30
N ASN A 6 26.24 16.27 -10.42
CA ASN A 6 24.82 16.06 -10.13
C ASN A 6 24.19 17.23 -9.35
N ALA A 7 24.95 17.91 -8.47
CA ALA A 7 24.45 19.08 -7.74
C ALA A 7 24.25 20.30 -8.67
N HIS A 8 25.23 20.60 -9.53
CA HIS A 8 25.11 21.68 -10.53
C HIS A 8 24.05 21.38 -11.61
N PHE A 9 23.81 20.11 -11.91
CA PHE A 9 22.72 19.70 -12.79
C PHE A 9 21.35 19.90 -12.14
N ILE A 10 21.20 19.62 -10.83
CA ILE A 10 19.94 19.83 -10.10
C ILE A 10 19.61 21.33 -9.94
N GLU A 11 20.59 22.19 -9.63
CA GLU A 11 20.38 23.64 -9.50
C GLU A 11 19.95 24.33 -10.80
N ASN A 12 20.47 23.89 -11.95
CA ASN A 12 20.03 24.41 -13.26
C ASN A 12 18.62 23.93 -13.66
N ILE A 13 18.07 22.89 -13.00
CA ILE A 13 16.77 22.32 -13.37
C ILE A 13 15.61 22.96 -12.60
N GLU A 14 15.83 23.57 -11.43
CA GLU A 14 14.76 24.30 -10.72
C GLU A 14 14.22 25.50 -11.52
N GLN A 15 14.99 26.00 -12.48
CA GLN A 15 14.55 27.06 -13.41
C GLN A 15 13.49 26.60 -14.41
N TYR A 16 13.30 25.28 -14.58
CA TYR A 16 12.29 24.73 -15.50
C TYR A 16 11.04 24.26 -14.72
N LYS A 17 10.31 25.21 -14.13
CA LYS A 17 8.88 25.00 -13.90
C LYS A 17 8.19 25.04 -15.26
N PHE A 18 7.77 23.88 -15.75
CA PHE A 18 7.08 23.80 -17.03
C PHE A 18 5.65 24.32 -16.87
N SER A 19 5.45 25.62 -17.08
CA SER A 19 4.12 26.16 -17.30
C SER A 19 3.61 25.60 -18.62
N VAL A 20 2.85 24.50 -18.54
CA VAL A 20 2.12 23.96 -19.69
C VAL A 20 1.09 25.04 -20.11
N GLY A 21 0.85 25.19 -21.42
CA GLY A 21 0.06 26.30 -21.97
C GLY A 21 -1.29 26.53 -21.29
N LYS A 22 -1.82 27.77 -21.35
CA LYS A 22 -3.03 28.26 -20.64
C LYS A 22 -4.37 27.59 -21.04
N ASP A 23 -4.32 26.41 -21.66
CA ASP A 23 -5.46 25.69 -22.23
C ASP A 23 -5.84 24.44 -21.37
N PHE A 24 -5.81 24.54 -20.03
CA PHE A 24 -6.31 23.48 -19.13
C PHE A 24 -7.80 23.53 -18.87
N GLN A 25 -8.45 22.41 -19.09
CA GLN A 25 -9.83 22.18 -18.68
C GLN A 25 -9.94 21.94 -17.17
N ALA A 26 -11.15 21.62 -16.70
CA ALA A 26 -11.44 21.29 -15.31
C ALA A 26 -10.53 20.18 -14.75
N MET A 27 -9.90 20.43 -13.60
CA MET A 27 -9.07 19.46 -12.88
C MET A 27 -9.86 18.80 -11.76
N ILE A 28 -9.76 17.48 -11.60
CA ILE A 28 -10.32 16.83 -10.42
C ILE A 28 -9.55 17.24 -9.16
N ARG A 29 -10.29 17.62 -8.12
CA ARG A 29 -9.75 17.98 -6.80
C ARG A 29 -10.16 17.02 -5.71
N SER A 30 -11.34 16.44 -5.80
CA SER A 30 -11.74 15.44 -4.82
C SER A 30 -12.76 14.45 -5.36
N ILE A 31 -12.85 13.31 -4.68
CA ILE A 31 -13.93 12.34 -4.84
C ILE A 31 -14.43 11.87 -3.48
N ALA A 32 -15.74 11.87 -3.30
CA ALA A 32 -16.43 11.20 -2.20
C ALA A 32 -17.23 10.01 -2.76
N MET A 33 -17.13 8.85 -2.12
CA MET A 33 -17.84 7.65 -2.57
C MET A 33 -18.34 6.81 -1.41
N HIS A 34 -19.50 6.20 -1.57
CA HIS A 34 -20.13 5.35 -0.58
C HIS A 34 -20.98 4.26 -1.23
N ASN A 35 -20.96 3.07 -0.64
CA ASN A 35 -21.79 1.92 -1.00
C ASN A 35 -21.65 1.47 -2.48
N PHE A 36 -20.46 1.68 -3.05
CA PHE A 36 -20.13 1.30 -4.43
C PHE A 36 -19.13 0.15 -4.49
N VAL A 37 -19.44 -0.88 -5.27
CA VAL A 37 -18.62 -2.10 -5.46
C VAL A 37 -18.35 -2.79 -4.12
N HIS A 38 -17.22 -2.46 -3.47
CA HIS A 38 -16.85 -2.95 -2.15
C HIS A 38 -16.51 -1.80 -1.18
N PHE A 39 -16.68 -0.53 -1.57
CA PHE A 39 -16.52 0.63 -0.70
C PHE A 39 -17.77 0.79 0.17
N HIS A 40 -17.84 0.02 1.26
CA HIS A 40 -18.99 0.02 2.17
C HIS A 40 -19.08 1.35 2.93
N GLU A 41 -18.03 1.74 3.62
CA GLU A 41 -17.94 3.02 4.33
C GLU A 41 -17.73 4.17 3.35
N GLU A 42 -18.17 5.36 3.75
CA GLU A 42 -17.85 6.59 3.01
C GLU A 42 -16.33 6.78 2.94
N GLN A 43 -15.81 6.99 1.73
CA GLN A 43 -14.42 7.32 1.47
C GLN A 43 -14.34 8.69 0.83
N ARG A 44 -13.41 9.53 1.28
CA ARG A 44 -13.16 10.87 0.71
C ARG A 44 -11.68 11.02 0.39
N LEU A 45 -11.39 11.40 -0.84
CA LEU A 45 -10.03 11.57 -1.34
C LEU A 45 -9.89 12.98 -1.90
N VAL A 46 -8.87 13.70 -1.45
CA VAL A 46 -8.55 15.06 -1.89
C VAL A 46 -7.19 15.04 -2.58
N PHE A 47 -7.20 15.33 -3.86
CA PHE A 47 -6.06 15.32 -4.75
C PHE A 47 -5.41 16.70 -4.82
N GLU A 48 -4.10 16.70 -4.93
CA GLU A 48 -3.31 17.90 -5.17
C GLU A 48 -3.03 18.05 -6.67
N GLU A 49 -2.63 19.25 -7.10
CA GLU A 49 -2.04 19.43 -8.42
C GLU A 49 -0.73 18.62 -8.55
N GLY A 50 -0.54 18.03 -9.73
CA GLY A 50 0.56 17.14 -10.06
C GLY A 50 0.24 15.67 -9.79
N ALA A 51 1.27 14.86 -9.53
CA ALA A 51 1.13 13.43 -9.31
C ALA A 51 0.58 13.08 -7.91
N ASN A 52 -0.45 12.25 -7.88
CA ASN A 52 -1.06 11.63 -6.72
C ASN A 52 -1.02 10.11 -6.91
N PHE A 53 -0.63 9.36 -5.88
CA PHE A 53 -0.36 7.94 -5.99
C PHE A 53 -1.40 7.13 -5.25
N VAL A 54 -1.94 6.08 -5.88
CA VAL A 54 -2.85 5.12 -5.26
C VAL A 54 -2.16 3.77 -5.26
N ILE A 55 -1.77 3.31 -4.09
CA ILE A 55 -1.05 2.03 -3.90
C ILE A 55 -1.89 1.07 -3.07
N GLY A 56 -1.56 -0.21 -3.10
CA GLY A 56 -2.27 -1.22 -2.31
C GLY A 56 -2.14 -2.61 -2.91
N GLY A 57 -2.60 -3.64 -2.20
CA GLY A 57 -2.59 -5.02 -2.69
C GLY A 57 -3.43 -5.23 -3.95
N ASN A 58 -3.36 -6.42 -4.52
CA ASN A 58 -4.25 -6.80 -5.63
C ASN A 58 -5.70 -6.85 -5.13
N SER A 59 -6.63 -6.44 -5.99
CA SER A 59 -8.07 -6.51 -5.70
C SER A 59 -8.51 -5.74 -4.44
N THR A 60 -7.90 -4.59 -4.17
CA THR A 60 -8.29 -3.67 -3.08
C THR A 60 -9.17 -2.50 -3.53
N GLY A 61 -9.59 -2.49 -4.80
CA GLY A 61 -10.50 -1.47 -5.34
C GLY A 61 -9.84 -0.31 -6.09
N LYS A 62 -8.52 -0.35 -6.34
CA LYS A 62 -7.79 0.72 -7.07
C LYS A 62 -8.39 1.00 -8.45
N THR A 63 -8.55 -0.02 -9.29
CA THR A 63 -9.18 0.11 -10.62
C THR A 63 -10.65 0.54 -10.50
N ALA A 64 -11.37 0.12 -9.44
CA ALA A 64 -12.75 0.53 -9.20
C ALA A 64 -12.86 2.03 -8.90
N LEU A 65 -11.90 2.61 -8.17
CA LEU A 65 -11.81 4.05 -7.95
C LEU A 65 -11.66 4.80 -9.29
N PHE A 66 -10.74 4.36 -10.15
CA PHE A 66 -10.53 5.00 -11.47
C PHE A 66 -11.78 4.90 -12.35
N GLU A 67 -12.44 3.75 -12.35
CA GLU A 67 -13.70 3.58 -13.07
C GLU A 67 -14.79 4.52 -12.54
N LEU A 68 -14.92 4.68 -11.22
CA LEU A 68 -15.87 5.63 -10.61
C LEU A 68 -15.58 7.07 -11.05
N ILE A 69 -14.32 7.51 -10.99
CA ILE A 69 -13.90 8.83 -11.50
C ILE A 69 -14.28 8.99 -12.97
N ARG A 70 -13.95 8.00 -13.81
CA ARG A 70 -14.30 8.00 -15.24
C ARG A 70 -15.80 8.15 -15.48
N ARG A 71 -16.66 7.59 -14.61
CA ARG A 71 -18.12 7.76 -14.73
C ARG A 71 -18.59 9.17 -14.44
N CYS A 72 -17.92 9.85 -13.52
CA CYS A 72 -18.19 11.23 -13.16
C CYS A 72 -17.75 12.22 -14.25
N TYR A 73 -16.86 11.81 -15.16
CA TYR A 73 -16.37 12.62 -16.28
C TYR A 73 -17.20 12.55 -17.57
N SER A 74 -18.03 11.51 -17.74
CA SER A 74 -18.74 11.29 -19.01
C SER A 74 -20.21 10.98 -18.81
N ASN A 75 -21.05 11.52 -19.70
CA ASN A 75 -22.45 11.11 -19.78
C ASN A 75 -22.64 9.78 -20.55
N LYS A 76 -21.61 9.28 -21.23
CA LYS A 76 -21.69 8.05 -22.04
C LYS A 76 -21.94 6.82 -21.17
N LYS A 77 -22.55 5.80 -21.79
CA LYS A 77 -22.75 4.50 -21.14
C LYS A 77 -21.40 3.85 -20.90
N ASN A 78 -21.14 3.48 -19.65
CA ASN A 78 -19.97 2.71 -19.30
C ASN A 78 -20.24 1.22 -19.43
N THR A 79 -19.29 0.50 -20.02
CA THR A 79 -19.36 -0.95 -20.26
C THR A 79 -19.09 -1.77 -19.01
N THR A 80 -18.41 -1.20 -18.02
CA THR A 80 -18.15 -1.83 -16.72
C THR A 80 -19.42 -1.86 -15.88
N THR A 81 -19.67 -2.94 -15.15
CA THR A 81 -20.73 -3.01 -14.14
C THR A 81 -20.18 -2.49 -12.81
N SER A 82 -20.85 -1.52 -12.18
CA SER A 82 -20.60 -1.18 -10.76
C SER A 82 -21.78 -1.71 -9.98
N SER A 83 -21.55 -2.62 -9.06
CA SER A 83 -22.58 -3.10 -8.15
C SER A 83 -22.79 -2.12 -7.00
N VAL A 84 -24.01 -2.04 -6.51
CA VAL A 84 -24.30 -1.48 -5.19
C VAL A 84 -24.07 -2.59 -4.17
N LEU A 85 -23.40 -2.29 -3.06
CA LEU A 85 -23.05 -3.32 -2.07
C LEU A 85 -24.25 -3.65 -1.16
N ASN A 86 -24.86 -2.63 -0.57
CA ASN A 86 -26.10 -2.71 0.21
C ASN A 86 -27.24 -2.05 -0.59
N GLU A 87 -28.14 -2.85 -1.15
CA GLU A 87 -29.24 -2.36 -1.99
C GLU A 87 -30.23 -1.44 -1.26
N ASN A 88 -30.24 -1.47 0.08
CA ASN A 88 -31.13 -0.67 0.92
C ASN A 88 -30.52 0.69 1.29
N GLU A 89 -29.22 0.88 1.04
CA GLU A 89 -28.54 2.15 1.27
C GLU A 89 -28.36 2.91 -0.05
N LEU A 90 -28.25 4.24 0.06
CA LEU A 90 -27.92 5.09 -1.06
C LEU A 90 -26.46 4.84 -1.47
N ALA A 91 -26.21 4.50 -2.72
CA ALA A 91 -24.85 4.51 -3.27
C ALA A 91 -24.60 5.83 -3.98
N TYR A 92 -23.45 6.45 -3.71
CA TYR A 92 -23.07 7.69 -4.38
C TYR A 92 -21.57 7.79 -4.69
N ALA A 93 -21.26 8.47 -5.79
CA ALA A 93 -19.93 8.91 -6.15
C ALA A 93 -20.03 10.37 -6.59
N LEU A 94 -19.26 11.24 -5.95
CA LEU A 94 -19.28 12.67 -6.15
C LEU A 94 -17.87 13.14 -6.45
N CYS A 95 -17.65 13.72 -7.63
CA CYS A 95 -16.38 14.32 -8.01
C CYS A 95 -16.50 15.84 -8.02
N HIS A 96 -15.47 16.48 -7.51
CA HIS A 96 -15.32 17.93 -7.56
C HIS A 96 -14.20 18.31 -8.51
N PHE A 97 -14.51 19.23 -9.40
CA PHE A 97 -13.61 19.78 -10.39
C PHE A 97 -13.46 21.28 -10.21
N GLU A 98 -12.22 21.74 -10.34
CA GLU A 98 -11.86 23.16 -10.32
C GLU A 98 -11.52 23.60 -11.74
N ILE A 99 -12.01 24.77 -12.14
CA ILE A 99 -11.74 25.40 -13.43
C ILE A 99 -10.69 26.49 -13.18
N PRO A 100 -9.50 26.40 -13.82
CA PRO A 100 -8.46 27.41 -13.65
C PRO A 100 -8.93 28.81 -14.05
N GLU A 101 -8.49 29.83 -13.30
CA GLU A 101 -8.75 31.23 -13.64
C GLU A 101 -8.25 31.56 -15.06
N HIS A 102 -9.12 32.22 -15.85
CA HIS A 102 -8.91 32.62 -17.25
C HIS A 102 -9.00 31.52 -18.31
N TYR A 103 -10.16 30.85 -18.40
CA TYR A 103 -10.36 29.80 -19.40
C TYR A 103 -11.22 30.20 -20.62
N PRO A 104 -10.65 30.30 -21.85
CA PRO A 104 -11.40 30.74 -23.03
C PRO A 104 -12.43 29.72 -23.54
N SER A 105 -12.23 28.43 -23.23
CA SER A 105 -12.98 27.36 -23.91
C SER A 105 -14.39 27.17 -23.36
N ILE A 106 -14.66 27.55 -22.11
CA ILE A 106 -16.01 27.51 -21.55
C ILE A 106 -16.82 28.71 -22.05
N GLU A 107 -16.17 29.86 -22.26
CA GLU A 107 -16.80 31.03 -22.88
C GLU A 107 -17.35 30.69 -24.27
N LYS A 108 -16.64 29.83 -25.02
CA LYS A 108 -17.06 29.37 -26.36
C LYS A 108 -18.29 28.46 -26.37
N LEU A 109 -18.70 27.90 -25.23
CA LEU A 109 -19.89 27.06 -25.22
C LEU A 109 -21.17 27.89 -25.37
N GLU A 110 -21.11 29.23 -25.18
CA GLU A 110 -22.26 30.15 -25.24
C GLU A 110 -23.43 29.71 -24.34
N LEU A 111 -23.18 28.85 -23.35
CA LEU A 111 -24.20 28.29 -22.45
C LEU A 111 -24.58 29.25 -21.32
N PHE A 112 -23.70 30.20 -21.01
CA PHE A 112 -23.85 31.13 -19.90
C PHE A 112 -24.04 32.57 -20.42
N PRO A 113 -25.10 33.27 -20.00
CA PRO A 113 -25.46 34.58 -20.54
C PRO A 113 -24.50 35.71 -20.12
N SER A 114 -23.70 35.52 -19.05
CA SER A 114 -22.75 36.52 -18.56
C SER A 114 -21.44 35.89 -18.08
N LYS A 115 -20.37 36.69 -18.00
CA LYS A 115 -19.08 36.23 -17.45
C LYS A 115 -19.17 35.87 -15.95
N GLU A 116 -20.01 36.56 -15.20
CA GLU A 116 -20.24 36.32 -13.78
C GLU A 116 -20.99 35.01 -13.50
N GLU A 117 -21.67 34.45 -14.51
CA GLU A 117 -22.34 33.15 -14.47
C GLU A 117 -21.47 32.00 -14.98
N GLN A 118 -20.25 32.28 -15.45
CA GLN A 118 -19.32 31.20 -15.82
C GLN A 118 -18.92 30.42 -14.58
N PRO A 119 -18.88 29.08 -14.66
CA PRO A 119 -18.49 28.29 -13.52
C PRO A 119 -16.98 28.36 -13.28
N GLU A 120 -16.62 28.51 -12.02
CA GLU A 120 -15.27 28.30 -11.50
C GLU A 120 -15.10 26.86 -10.98
N GLU A 121 -16.21 26.22 -10.64
CA GLU A 121 -16.21 24.85 -10.14
C GLU A 121 -17.36 24.04 -10.74
N ILE A 122 -17.11 22.74 -10.88
CA ILE A 122 -18.11 21.78 -11.30
C ILE A 122 -18.14 20.63 -10.30
N LEU A 123 -19.34 20.24 -9.89
CA LEU A 123 -19.57 19.00 -9.16
C LEU A 123 -20.32 18.03 -10.06
N THR A 124 -19.84 16.79 -10.17
CA THR A 124 -20.63 15.71 -10.80
C THR A 124 -20.91 14.62 -9.80
N CYS A 125 -22.15 14.14 -9.80
CA CYS A 125 -22.62 13.15 -8.86
C CYS A 125 -23.32 12.01 -9.59
N ILE A 126 -23.14 10.80 -9.07
CA ILE A 126 -23.89 9.62 -9.46
C ILE A 126 -24.55 9.09 -8.20
N PHE A 127 -25.88 8.98 -8.20
CA PHE A 127 -26.65 8.37 -7.13
C PHE A 127 -27.36 7.13 -7.63
N ILE A 128 -27.33 6.04 -6.86
CA ILE A 128 -28.06 4.82 -7.14
C ILE A 128 -28.86 4.42 -5.91
N LYS A 129 -30.17 4.23 -6.10
CA LYS A 129 -31.08 3.76 -5.05
C LYS A 129 -32.08 2.78 -5.63
N ARG A 130 -32.41 1.73 -4.88
CA ARG A 130 -33.45 0.76 -5.25
C ARG A 130 -34.85 1.42 -5.21
N GLN A 131 -35.69 1.15 -6.21
CA GLN A 131 -37.09 1.59 -6.20
C GLN A 131 -37.94 0.74 -5.25
N GLY A 132 -38.49 1.34 -4.18
CA GLY A 132 -39.64 0.84 -3.40
C GLY A 132 -39.47 -0.49 -2.64
N SER A 133 -40.19 -0.64 -1.53
CA SER A 133 -40.05 -1.72 -0.55
C SER A 133 -40.92 -2.96 -0.83
N GLN A 134 -40.30 -4.09 -1.14
CA GLN A 134 -40.25 -5.30 -0.28
C GLN A 134 -39.70 -6.50 -1.09
N PRO A 135 -38.70 -7.23 -0.56
CA PRO A 135 -38.11 -8.39 -1.22
C PRO A 135 -39.04 -9.62 -1.27
N GLU A 136 -40.18 -9.61 -0.57
CA GLU A 136 -40.90 -10.83 -0.19
C GLU A 136 -41.65 -11.55 -1.33
N ASN A 137 -41.91 -10.90 -2.47
CA ASN A 137 -42.74 -11.48 -3.54
C ASN A 137 -42.10 -11.56 -4.94
N ARG A 138 -40.79 -11.32 -5.08
CA ARG A 138 -40.13 -11.42 -6.40
C ARG A 138 -39.58 -12.83 -6.63
N ALA A 139 -39.95 -13.43 -7.75
CA ALA A 139 -39.38 -14.69 -8.21
C ALA A 139 -37.86 -14.55 -8.38
N LYS A 140 -37.08 -15.52 -7.88
CA LYS A 140 -35.63 -15.61 -8.07
C LYS A 140 -35.29 -15.45 -9.57
N GLY A 141 -34.67 -14.34 -9.95
CA GLY A 141 -34.20 -14.09 -11.32
C GLY A 141 -34.67 -12.79 -11.99
N GLN A 142 -35.59 -12.02 -11.40
CA GLN A 142 -35.91 -10.68 -11.91
C GLN A 142 -34.83 -9.66 -11.51
N ALA A 143 -34.35 -8.86 -12.47
CA ALA A 143 -33.41 -7.78 -12.20
C ALA A 143 -34.03 -6.78 -11.21
N ASN A 144 -33.23 -6.32 -10.24
CA ASN A 144 -33.64 -5.23 -9.37
C ASN A 144 -33.70 -3.94 -10.19
N ASP A 145 -34.80 -3.20 -10.07
CA ASP A 145 -34.95 -1.89 -10.70
C ASP A 145 -34.30 -0.86 -9.80
N TYR A 146 -33.28 -0.19 -10.33
CA TYR A 146 -32.57 0.88 -9.64
C TYR A 146 -32.86 2.20 -10.33
N ASP A 147 -33.09 3.21 -9.51
CA ASP A 147 -33.03 4.60 -9.95
C ASP A 147 -31.59 5.07 -9.90
N CYS A 148 -31.07 5.45 -11.07
CA CYS A 148 -29.75 6.03 -11.22
C CYS A 148 -29.90 7.49 -11.62
N TYR A 149 -29.39 8.41 -10.79
CA TYR A 149 -29.36 9.83 -11.09
C TYR A 149 -27.94 10.25 -11.41
N LYS A 150 -27.73 10.90 -12.55
CA LYS A 150 -26.52 11.70 -12.78
C LYS A 150 -26.86 13.16 -12.57
N VAL A 151 -26.01 13.87 -11.85
CA VAL A 151 -26.20 15.28 -11.54
C VAL A 151 -24.91 16.01 -11.89
N ILE A 152 -25.03 17.19 -12.48
CA ILE A 152 -23.94 18.13 -12.67
C ILE A 152 -24.36 19.47 -12.10
N CYS A 153 -23.52 20.04 -11.22
CA CYS A 153 -23.71 21.36 -10.67
C CYS A 153 -22.55 22.24 -11.13
N SER A 154 -22.87 23.38 -11.73
CA SER A 154 -21.90 24.40 -12.11
C SER A 154 -22.01 25.57 -11.14
N ILE A 155 -20.88 26.05 -10.64
CA ILE A 155 -20.83 27.00 -9.52
C ILE A 155 -19.95 28.16 -9.94
N SER A 156 -20.51 29.36 -9.98
CA SER A 156 -19.81 30.57 -10.42
C SER A 156 -19.08 31.27 -9.28
N SER A 157 -18.25 32.26 -9.64
CA SER A 157 -17.51 33.14 -8.72
C SER A 157 -18.41 33.92 -7.76
N THR A 158 -19.61 34.29 -8.22
CA THR A 158 -20.65 34.95 -7.42
C THR A 158 -21.34 33.99 -6.44
N GLY A 159 -21.00 32.70 -6.49
CA GLY A 159 -21.64 31.65 -5.71
C GLY A 159 -22.97 31.19 -6.29
N SER A 160 -23.34 31.65 -7.50
CA SER A 160 -24.55 31.19 -8.16
C SER A 160 -24.40 29.72 -8.58
N ILE A 161 -25.46 28.95 -8.39
CA ILE A 161 -25.47 27.51 -8.64
C ILE A 161 -26.48 27.21 -9.74
N GLN A 162 -26.04 26.48 -10.75
CA GLN A 162 -26.94 25.86 -11.71
C GLN A 162 -26.77 24.35 -11.64
N THR A 163 -27.85 23.66 -11.30
CA THR A 163 -27.84 22.20 -11.20
C THR A 163 -28.70 21.58 -12.27
N PHE A 164 -28.16 20.58 -12.95
CA PHE A 164 -28.84 19.78 -13.95
C PHE A 164 -28.80 18.32 -13.51
N ALA A 165 -29.96 17.67 -13.48
CA ALA A 165 -30.09 16.28 -13.11
C ALA A 165 -30.77 15.48 -14.21
N GLN A 166 -30.24 14.29 -14.49
CA GLN A 166 -30.78 13.33 -15.43
C GLN A 166 -31.03 12.00 -14.73
N LYS A 167 -32.28 11.52 -14.83
CA LYS A 167 -32.69 10.22 -14.29
C LYS A 167 -32.60 9.15 -15.38
N PHE A 168 -31.83 8.12 -15.09
CA PHE A 168 -31.75 6.90 -15.86
C PHE A 168 -32.50 5.80 -15.12
N ILE A 169 -33.42 5.13 -15.80
CA ILE A 169 -33.91 3.84 -15.30
C ILE A 169 -32.93 2.79 -15.79
N GLY A 170 -32.33 2.07 -14.85
CA GLY A 170 -31.46 0.96 -15.19
C GLY A 170 -31.84 -0.28 -14.41
N SER A 171 -31.91 -1.41 -15.09
CA SER A 171 -31.71 -2.70 -14.45
C SER A 171 -30.22 -2.81 -14.08
N TYR A 172 -29.85 -2.31 -12.89
CA TYR A 172 -28.56 -2.62 -12.26
C TYR A 172 -28.59 -4.07 -11.74
N GLY A 173 -28.81 -5.02 -12.64
CA GLY A 173 -28.65 -6.44 -12.37
C GLY A 173 -27.18 -6.82 -12.52
N CYS A 174 -26.64 -7.61 -11.59
CA CYS A 174 -25.22 -8.02 -11.53
C CYS A 174 -24.59 -8.60 -12.82
N TYR A 175 -25.32 -8.83 -13.92
CA TYR A 175 -24.77 -9.45 -15.13
C TYR A 175 -25.36 -8.96 -16.47
N THR A 176 -26.25 -7.97 -16.50
CA THR A 176 -26.92 -7.55 -17.74
C THR A 176 -26.23 -6.34 -18.38
N LYS A 177 -25.62 -6.55 -19.55
CA LYS A 177 -24.81 -5.60 -20.33
C LYS A 177 -25.57 -4.40 -20.94
N GLN A 178 -26.84 -4.16 -20.60
CA GLN A 178 -27.64 -3.12 -21.24
C GLN A 178 -28.46 -2.35 -20.22
N LEU A 179 -28.04 -1.11 -19.95
CA LEU A 179 -28.95 -0.04 -19.53
C LEU A 179 -29.82 0.29 -20.75
N ASP A 180 -31.14 0.11 -20.68
CA ASP A 180 -32.04 0.56 -21.73
C ASP A 180 -31.99 2.10 -21.88
N ASN A 181 -32.14 2.60 -23.11
CA ASN A 181 -32.07 4.02 -23.48
C ASN A 181 -33.23 4.88 -22.94
N ASN A 182 -34.02 4.38 -22.00
CA ASN A 182 -35.19 5.09 -21.49
C ASN A 182 -34.77 6.10 -20.41
N THR A 183 -34.09 7.18 -20.84
CA THR A 183 -33.94 8.40 -20.04
C THR A 183 -35.33 8.95 -19.71
N LYS A 184 -35.66 9.05 -18.41
CA LYS A 184 -36.97 9.57 -17.96
C LYS A 184 -37.08 11.09 -18.04
N GLY A 185 -35.97 11.79 -18.26
CA GLY A 185 -35.90 13.24 -18.46
C GLY A 185 -34.64 13.87 -17.88
N CYS A 186 -34.36 15.11 -18.28
CA CYS A 186 -33.37 15.99 -17.64
C CYS A 186 -34.08 17.27 -17.15
N LYS A 187 -33.69 17.76 -15.97
CA LYS A 187 -34.31 18.93 -15.33
C LYS A 187 -33.25 19.83 -14.69
N ARG A 188 -33.51 21.14 -14.72
CA ARG A 188 -32.78 22.12 -13.91
C ARG A 188 -33.36 22.12 -12.51
N ILE A 189 -32.51 22.02 -11.50
CA ILE A 189 -32.87 22.01 -10.07
C ILE A 189 -32.31 23.29 -9.45
N SER A 190 -33.11 23.96 -8.61
CA SER A 190 -32.67 25.10 -7.83
C SER A 190 -32.17 24.59 -6.49
N LEU A 191 -30.88 24.75 -6.21
CA LEU A 191 -30.28 24.35 -4.94
C LEU A 191 -29.80 25.58 -4.18
N ASP A 192 -29.95 25.53 -2.86
CA ASP A 192 -29.36 26.53 -1.97
C ASP A 192 -27.83 26.33 -1.92
N LYS A 193 -27.12 27.44 -1.77
CA LYS A 193 -25.65 27.47 -1.69
C LYS A 193 -25.12 26.67 -0.51
N SER A 194 -25.80 26.76 0.62
CA SER A 194 -25.50 26.02 1.85
C SER A 194 -25.38 24.51 1.59
N ALA A 195 -26.35 23.93 0.87
CA ALA A 195 -26.40 22.50 0.56
C ALA A 195 -25.25 22.03 -0.34
N ILE A 196 -24.61 22.93 -1.09
CA ILE A 196 -23.48 22.61 -1.96
C ILE A 196 -22.14 22.82 -1.24
N GLU A 197 -21.99 23.91 -0.49
CA GLU A 197 -20.79 24.14 0.35
C GLU A 197 -20.62 22.98 1.35
N ASP A 198 -21.73 22.53 1.93
CA ASP A 198 -21.82 21.33 2.77
C ASP A 198 -21.40 20.02 2.07
N VAL A 199 -21.33 20.00 0.75
CA VAL A 199 -20.94 18.82 -0.02
C VAL A 199 -19.52 18.96 -0.57
N LYS A 200 -19.09 20.19 -0.89
CA LYS A 200 -17.71 20.54 -1.29
C LYS A 200 -16.71 20.31 -0.16
N ASP A 201 -16.96 20.90 1.01
CA ASP A 201 -16.00 21.00 2.13
C ASP A 201 -16.00 19.76 3.02
N HIS A 202 -16.19 18.60 2.41
CA HIS A 202 -16.26 17.34 3.13
C HIS A 202 -17.43 17.24 4.12
N GLY A 203 -18.52 17.98 3.93
CA GLY A 203 -19.62 17.89 4.87
C GLY A 203 -20.29 16.51 4.84
N THR A 204 -20.92 16.17 5.95
CA THR A 204 -21.10 14.80 6.44
C THR A 204 -21.88 13.87 5.48
N LYS A 205 -21.85 12.55 5.72
CA LYS A 205 -22.74 11.59 5.03
C LYS A 205 -24.19 12.10 4.99
N GLN A 206 -24.63 12.73 6.09
CA GLN A 206 -25.97 13.31 6.20
C GLN A 206 -26.21 14.42 5.17
N ASN A 207 -25.25 15.32 4.98
CA ASN A 207 -25.35 16.42 4.00
C ASN A 207 -25.55 15.89 2.57
N ILE A 208 -24.82 14.83 2.18
CA ILE A 208 -24.98 14.20 0.86
C ILE A 208 -26.35 13.51 0.72
N HIS A 209 -26.83 12.88 1.79
CA HIS A 209 -28.18 12.32 1.82
C HIS A 209 -29.26 13.38 1.67
N ASP A 210 -29.10 14.54 2.30
CA ASP A 210 -30.04 15.64 2.21
C ASP A 210 -30.00 16.29 0.82
N PHE A 211 -28.80 16.45 0.25
CA PHE A 211 -28.62 16.84 -1.15
C PHE A 211 -29.33 15.88 -2.12
N TYR A 212 -29.19 14.56 -1.91
CA TYR A 212 -29.90 13.55 -2.69
C TYR A 212 -31.42 13.67 -2.54
N LYS A 213 -31.94 13.87 -1.31
CA LYS A 213 -33.37 14.04 -1.08
C LYS A 213 -33.92 15.22 -1.87
N VAL A 214 -33.26 16.38 -1.81
CA VAL A 214 -33.66 17.57 -2.58
C VAL A 214 -33.73 17.27 -4.06
N ILE A 215 -32.69 16.63 -4.63
CA ILE A 215 -32.68 16.23 -6.04
C ILE A 215 -33.87 15.33 -6.37
N THR A 216 -34.14 14.31 -5.56
CA THR A 216 -35.24 13.38 -5.82
C THR A 216 -36.61 14.02 -5.69
N THR A 217 -36.85 14.82 -4.65
CA THR A 217 -38.12 15.49 -4.41
C THR A 217 -38.46 16.47 -5.53
N ASP A 218 -37.49 17.27 -5.98
CA ASP A 218 -37.68 18.22 -7.08
C ASP A 218 -37.86 17.52 -8.43
N PHE A 219 -37.11 16.44 -8.66
CA PHE A 219 -37.22 15.67 -9.89
C PHE A 219 -38.57 14.94 -10.01
N GLU A 220 -39.12 14.45 -8.90
CA GLU A 220 -40.40 13.71 -8.85
C GLU A 220 -41.63 14.63 -8.81
N SER A 221 -41.54 15.78 -8.16
CA SER A 221 -42.67 16.73 -8.02
C SER A 221 -43.01 17.48 -9.31
N SER A 222 -42.05 17.66 -10.21
CA SER A 222 -42.25 18.42 -11.44
C SER A 222 -42.91 17.56 -12.54
N THR A 223 -44.16 17.87 -12.88
CA THR A 223 -44.93 17.21 -13.96
C THR A 223 -44.56 17.71 -15.36
N THR A 224 -43.74 18.76 -15.46
CA THR A 224 -43.32 19.36 -16.73
C THR A 224 -42.20 18.55 -17.40
N GLY A 225 -42.39 18.26 -18.69
CA GLY A 225 -41.49 17.45 -19.51
C GLY A 225 -40.04 17.94 -19.53
N SER A 226 -39.13 17.04 -19.91
CA SER A 226 -37.70 17.31 -20.09
C SER A 226 -37.50 18.62 -20.85
N SER A 227 -36.74 19.56 -20.28
CA SER A 227 -36.30 20.73 -21.05
C SER A 227 -35.16 20.29 -21.97
N ASP A 228 -35.38 20.29 -23.28
CA ASP A 228 -34.34 19.97 -24.28
C ASP A 228 -33.07 20.83 -24.08
N LEU A 229 -33.24 22.06 -23.59
CA LEU A 229 -32.14 22.95 -23.22
C LEU A 229 -31.31 22.39 -22.06
N ALA A 230 -31.95 21.86 -20.99
CA ALA A 230 -31.25 21.28 -19.85
C ALA A 230 -30.43 20.04 -20.25
N VAL A 231 -30.99 19.19 -21.13
CA VAL A 231 -30.25 18.04 -21.71
C VAL A 231 -29.04 18.53 -22.50
N THR A 232 -29.22 19.57 -23.31
CA THR A 232 -28.18 20.13 -24.18
C THR A 232 -27.03 20.72 -23.36
N ILE A 233 -27.32 21.53 -22.34
CA ILE A 233 -26.32 22.11 -21.43
C ILE A 233 -25.57 20.99 -20.69
N MET A 234 -26.29 20.03 -20.11
CA MET A 234 -25.68 18.92 -19.38
C MET A 234 -24.73 18.11 -20.27
N ASN A 235 -25.15 17.75 -21.48
CA ASN A 235 -24.29 17.04 -22.43
C ASN A 235 -23.08 17.87 -22.84
N ALA A 236 -23.25 19.16 -23.13
CA ALA A 236 -22.14 20.04 -23.48
C ALA A 236 -21.11 20.17 -22.36
N LEU A 237 -21.54 20.22 -21.10
CA LEU A 237 -20.65 20.22 -19.94
C LEU A 237 -19.91 18.89 -19.77
N TYR A 238 -20.58 17.74 -19.95
CA TYR A 238 -19.90 16.44 -19.91
C TYR A 238 -18.92 16.25 -21.07
N ASP A 239 -19.30 16.65 -22.30
CA ASP A 239 -18.41 16.61 -23.45
C ASP A 239 -17.21 17.53 -23.25
N TRP A 240 -17.39 18.66 -22.55
CA TRP A 240 -16.29 19.51 -22.13
C TRP A 240 -15.41 18.80 -21.11
N LEU A 241 -15.95 18.30 -20.00
CA LEU A 241 -15.19 17.55 -18.98
C LEU A 241 -14.42 16.35 -19.58
N GLU A 242 -15.05 15.59 -20.48
CA GLU A 242 -14.49 14.38 -21.09
C GLU A 242 -13.26 14.70 -21.95
N LYS A 243 -13.18 15.88 -22.59
CA LYS A 243 -12.00 16.27 -23.38
C LYS A 243 -10.76 16.50 -22.51
N GLY A 244 -10.95 16.87 -21.25
CA GLY A 244 -9.88 17.20 -20.30
C GLY A 244 -9.40 15.98 -19.52
N TYR A 245 -10.15 14.88 -19.62
CA TYR A 245 -9.86 13.63 -18.96
C TYR A 245 -9.23 12.62 -19.92
N VAL A 246 -8.17 11.97 -19.46
CA VAL A 246 -7.65 10.76 -20.11
C VAL A 246 -7.39 9.70 -19.05
N GLY A 247 -7.85 8.47 -19.33
CA GLY A 247 -7.58 7.32 -18.50
C GLY A 247 -6.85 6.24 -19.28
N ILE A 248 -5.70 5.84 -18.78
CA ILE A 248 -4.87 4.76 -19.32
C ILE A 248 -4.99 3.59 -18.35
N LEU A 249 -5.66 2.54 -18.82
CA LEU A 249 -5.62 1.24 -18.18
C LEU A 249 -4.52 0.43 -18.88
N PRO A 250 -3.77 -0.43 -18.16
CA PRO A 250 -2.74 -1.23 -18.79
C PRO A 250 -3.46 -2.14 -19.77
N MET A 251 -3.19 -1.98 -21.06
CA MET A 251 -3.57 -3.02 -21.99
C MET A 251 -2.81 -4.26 -21.55
N ARG A 252 -3.53 -5.31 -21.12
CA ARG A 252 -2.95 -6.64 -21.05
C ARG A 252 -2.56 -6.97 -22.48
N SER A 253 -1.30 -6.69 -22.81
CA SER A 253 -0.61 -6.97 -24.05
C SER A 253 -1.04 -6.15 -25.29
N ILE A 254 -0.14 -5.26 -25.74
CA ILE A 254 0.17 -5.16 -27.19
C ILE A 254 0.86 -6.47 -27.64
N GLY A 255 1.40 -7.26 -26.70
CA GLY A 255 1.81 -8.67 -26.87
C GLY A 255 2.95 -9.02 -25.91
N PRO A 256 2.85 -10.13 -25.14
CA PRO A 256 4.00 -11.04 -25.14
C PRO A 256 3.50 -12.44 -25.48
N LEU A 257 3.42 -12.75 -26.78
CA LEU A 257 3.25 -14.13 -27.23
C LEU A 257 4.08 -14.32 -28.50
N GLN A 258 5.37 -14.54 -28.33
CA GLN A 258 6.19 -15.33 -29.24
C GLN A 258 7.45 -15.82 -28.50
N TRP A 259 7.44 -17.08 -28.08
CA TRP A 259 8.66 -17.82 -27.77
C TRP A 259 9.26 -18.32 -29.10
N THR A 260 10.58 -18.33 -29.20
CA THR A 260 11.40 -18.86 -30.31
C THR A 260 11.02 -20.26 -30.81
N ASN A 261 10.24 -21.05 -30.07
CA ASN A 261 9.82 -22.41 -30.45
C ASN A 261 8.37 -22.50 -30.95
N SER A 262 7.71 -21.38 -31.25
CA SER A 262 6.35 -21.41 -31.80
C SER A 262 6.34 -21.87 -33.26
N ASP A 263 5.70 -23.02 -33.54
CA ASP A 263 5.48 -23.57 -34.89
C ASP A 263 4.64 -22.65 -35.81
N LEU A 264 3.93 -21.67 -35.24
CA LEU A 264 3.23 -20.61 -35.99
C LEU A 264 4.17 -19.67 -36.78
N ASN A 265 5.49 -19.82 -36.63
CA ASN A 265 6.47 -19.06 -37.41
C ASN A 265 6.59 -19.53 -38.87
N GLN A 266 5.94 -20.64 -39.27
CA GLN A 266 6.08 -21.22 -40.60
C GLN A 266 4.95 -20.90 -41.60
N HIS A 267 3.89 -20.18 -41.19
CA HIS A 267 2.79 -19.82 -42.11
C HIS A 267 2.51 -18.30 -42.15
N ASP A 268 2.84 -17.70 -43.30
CA ASP A 268 2.26 -16.55 -44.03
C ASP A 268 1.29 -15.52 -43.36
N SER A 269 1.44 -15.17 -42.09
CA SER A 269 0.75 -13.96 -41.59
C SER A 269 1.45 -13.19 -40.46
N ARG A 270 2.80 -13.16 -40.46
CA ARG A 270 3.54 -12.30 -39.51
C ARG A 270 3.13 -10.83 -39.63
N ASP A 271 2.89 -10.33 -40.85
CA ASP A 271 2.49 -8.94 -41.08
C ASP A 271 1.16 -8.57 -40.42
N LYS A 272 0.20 -9.50 -40.32
CA LYS A 272 -1.09 -9.23 -39.67
C LYS A 272 -0.93 -8.92 -38.18
N ASN A 273 0.02 -9.57 -37.49
CA ASN A 273 0.25 -9.34 -36.06
C ASN A 273 0.91 -7.99 -35.81
N TYR A 274 1.85 -7.57 -36.66
CA TYR A 274 2.48 -6.25 -36.55
C TYR A 274 1.50 -5.13 -36.90
N ASP A 275 0.73 -5.29 -37.98
CA ASP A 275 -0.27 -4.30 -38.37
C ASP A 275 -1.39 -4.19 -37.32
N ASP A 276 -1.76 -5.29 -36.65
CA ASP A 276 -2.70 -5.27 -35.53
C ASP A 276 -2.13 -4.59 -34.28
N ALA A 277 -0.85 -4.81 -33.96
CA ALA A 277 -0.17 -4.14 -32.88
C ALA A 277 -0.06 -2.63 -33.11
N ASP A 278 0.30 -2.21 -34.33
CA ASP A 278 0.33 -0.80 -34.73
C ASP A 278 -1.07 -0.18 -34.61
N ARG A 279 -2.11 -0.87 -35.11
CA ARG A 279 -3.51 -0.42 -35.01
C ARG A 279 -3.99 -0.25 -33.56
N ARG A 280 -3.54 -1.12 -32.64
CA ARG A 280 -3.89 -1.06 -31.21
C ARG A 280 -3.10 -0.02 -30.43
N ALA A 281 -2.00 0.51 -30.97
CA ALA A 281 -1.19 1.54 -30.33
C ALA A 281 -1.84 2.94 -30.47
N GLU A 282 -3.12 3.07 -30.09
CA GLU A 282 -3.96 4.24 -30.34
C GLU A 282 -3.35 5.54 -29.79
N ILE A 283 -2.75 5.50 -28.60
CA ILE A 283 -2.07 6.65 -27.99
C ILE A 283 -0.94 7.14 -28.90
N LEU A 284 -0.05 6.24 -29.32
CA LEU A 284 1.08 6.60 -30.19
C LEU A 284 0.57 7.07 -31.55
N LEU A 285 -0.44 6.41 -32.12
CA LEU A 285 -1.00 6.81 -33.41
C LEU A 285 -1.66 8.20 -33.35
N ASN A 286 -2.39 8.51 -32.28
CA ASN A 286 -3.16 9.74 -32.17
C ASN A 286 -2.33 10.94 -31.71
N LEU A 287 -1.32 10.70 -30.87
CA LEU A 287 -0.56 11.78 -30.24
C LEU A 287 0.81 12.03 -30.88
N LEU A 288 1.40 11.05 -31.56
CA LEU A 288 2.68 11.28 -32.23
C LEU A 288 2.50 12.28 -33.38
N ASN A 289 3.27 13.37 -33.34
CA ASN A 289 3.18 14.55 -34.21
C ASN A 289 1.88 15.37 -34.10
N ASN A 290 1.09 15.18 -33.04
CA ASN A 290 -0.12 15.98 -32.80
C ASN A 290 0.26 17.38 -32.27
N ASP A 291 -0.41 18.43 -32.76
CA ASP A 291 -0.12 19.82 -32.37
C ASP A 291 -0.66 20.20 -30.97
N LEU A 292 -1.58 19.39 -30.44
CA LEU A 292 -2.03 19.47 -29.05
C LEU A 292 -0.99 18.95 -28.05
N VAL A 293 0.06 18.26 -28.52
CA VAL A 293 1.20 17.88 -27.69
C VAL A 293 2.22 19.03 -27.68
N ASP A 294 2.63 19.47 -26.50
CA ASP A 294 3.76 20.39 -26.35
C ASP A 294 5.05 19.67 -26.73
N LYS A 295 5.51 19.88 -27.96
CA LYS A 295 6.72 19.25 -28.53
C LYS A 295 7.99 19.59 -27.75
N THR A 296 8.04 20.75 -27.10
CA THR A 296 9.21 21.15 -26.29
C THR A 296 9.24 20.35 -25.01
N GLN A 297 8.12 20.31 -24.30
CA GLN A 297 8.00 19.55 -23.06
C GLN A 297 8.13 18.04 -23.30
N GLU A 298 7.45 17.53 -24.32
CA GLU A 298 7.52 16.13 -24.72
C GLU A 298 8.95 15.70 -25.02
N LYS A 299 9.70 16.50 -25.79
CA LYS A 299 11.10 16.23 -26.10
C LYS A 299 11.97 16.18 -24.85
N VAL A 300 11.80 17.13 -23.91
CA VAL A 300 12.53 17.10 -22.64
C VAL A 300 12.28 15.80 -21.89
N PHE A 301 11.02 15.37 -21.79
CA PHE A 301 10.67 14.12 -21.12
C PHE A 301 11.19 12.88 -21.86
N HIS A 302 11.09 12.88 -23.18
CA HIS A 302 11.58 11.83 -24.06
C HIS A 302 13.08 11.61 -23.87
N ASP A 303 13.86 12.68 -23.89
CA ASP A 303 15.32 12.62 -23.78
C ASP A 303 15.76 12.07 -22.41
N GLN A 304 14.94 12.24 -21.37
CA GLN A 304 15.24 11.71 -20.04
C GLN A 304 14.98 10.20 -19.91
N ILE A 305 13.91 9.68 -20.50
CA ILE A 305 13.41 8.32 -20.23
C ILE A 305 13.56 7.37 -21.41
N VAL A 306 13.33 7.87 -22.62
CA VAL A 306 13.14 7.07 -23.84
C VAL A 306 14.40 7.02 -24.69
N HIS A 307 15.27 8.04 -24.63
CA HIS A 307 16.55 8.08 -25.33
C HIS A 307 17.38 6.81 -25.06
N PRO A 308 18.01 6.18 -26.08
CA PRO A 308 18.25 6.68 -27.45
C PRO A 308 17.20 6.31 -28.50
N TYR A 309 16.01 5.86 -28.11
CA TYR A 309 14.99 5.44 -29.06
C TYR A 309 14.22 6.63 -29.63
N GLU A 310 14.00 6.66 -30.94
CA GLU A 310 13.16 7.66 -31.62
C GLU A 310 11.95 6.98 -32.27
N PHE A 311 10.81 7.68 -32.24
CA PHE A 311 9.54 7.21 -32.79
C PHE A 311 9.13 8.07 -33.98
N THR A 312 8.94 7.44 -35.13
CA THR A 312 8.45 8.11 -36.35
C THR A 312 7.13 7.48 -36.80
N LYS A 313 6.25 8.32 -37.37
CA LYS A 313 4.96 7.90 -37.93
C LYS A 313 5.00 8.06 -39.44
N HIS A 314 4.93 6.95 -40.16
CA HIS A 314 4.89 6.93 -41.63
C HIS A 314 3.71 6.10 -42.11
N ASN A 315 2.83 6.69 -42.92
CA ASN A 315 1.64 6.03 -43.50
C ASN A 315 0.76 5.30 -42.46
N GLY A 316 0.58 5.90 -41.28
CA GLY A 316 -0.22 5.31 -40.21
C GLY A 316 0.46 4.13 -39.48
N LYS A 317 1.73 3.84 -39.78
CA LYS A 317 2.56 2.88 -39.06
C LYS A 317 3.57 3.61 -38.19
N ILE A 318 3.95 2.97 -37.09
CA ILE A 318 4.93 3.50 -36.15
C ILE A 318 6.22 2.71 -36.29
N GLU A 319 7.31 3.43 -36.53
CA GLU A 319 8.65 2.88 -36.59
C GLU A 319 9.48 3.43 -35.43
N VAL A 320 10.32 2.57 -34.87
CA VAL A 320 11.20 2.89 -33.75
C VAL A 320 12.64 2.63 -34.15
N SER A 321 13.46 3.67 -34.13
CA SER A 321 14.90 3.58 -34.41
C SER A 321 15.70 3.80 -33.14
N ASN A 322 16.96 3.33 -33.12
CA ASN A 322 17.90 3.63 -32.04
C ASN A 322 18.98 4.55 -32.60
N THR A 323 19.02 5.78 -32.11
CA THR A 323 19.88 6.85 -32.65
C THR A 323 21.38 6.61 -32.44
N GLU A 324 21.75 5.84 -31.41
CA GLU A 324 23.14 5.46 -31.13
C GLU A 324 23.61 4.29 -32.00
N ARG A 325 22.69 3.52 -32.59
CA ARG A 325 22.98 2.34 -33.43
C ARG A 325 22.45 2.53 -34.83
N LYS A 326 23.17 3.36 -35.61
CA LYS A 326 22.83 3.70 -37.01
C LYS A 326 22.85 2.51 -37.97
N ASP A 327 23.46 1.39 -37.57
CA ASP A 327 23.52 0.12 -38.30
C ASP A 327 22.20 -0.68 -38.21
N LEU A 328 21.33 -0.36 -37.26
CA LEU A 328 20.05 -1.04 -37.09
C LEU A 328 18.95 -0.34 -37.89
N SER A 329 18.30 -1.10 -38.76
CA SER A 329 17.09 -0.63 -39.42
C SER A 329 15.98 -0.32 -38.40
N PRO A 330 15.12 0.68 -38.67
CA PRO A 330 13.95 0.95 -37.86
C PRO A 330 13.13 -0.32 -37.64
N LYS A 331 12.66 -0.50 -36.40
CA LYS A 331 11.91 -1.67 -35.96
C LYS A 331 10.44 -1.30 -35.76
N ARG A 332 9.54 -2.23 -36.05
CA ARG A 332 8.11 -2.11 -35.71
C ARG A 332 7.89 -2.27 -34.19
N LEU A 333 6.73 -1.79 -33.70
CA LEU A 333 6.40 -1.72 -32.26
C LEU A 333 6.65 -3.01 -31.48
N LEU A 334 6.23 -4.18 -32.01
CA LEU A 334 6.40 -5.47 -31.30
C LEU A 334 7.85 -5.87 -31.02
N LYS A 335 8.83 -5.25 -31.69
CA LYS A 335 10.27 -5.47 -31.43
C LYS A 335 10.87 -4.43 -30.47
N THR A 336 10.07 -3.50 -30.00
CA THR A 336 10.47 -2.45 -29.06
C THR A 336 10.18 -2.93 -27.63
N PRO A 337 11.11 -2.75 -26.68
CA PRO A 337 10.87 -3.13 -25.29
C PRO A 337 9.64 -2.41 -24.72
N GLU A 338 8.81 -3.14 -23.95
CA GLU A 338 7.56 -2.61 -23.38
C GLU A 338 7.79 -1.31 -22.59
N GLY A 339 8.82 -1.26 -21.73
CA GLY A 339 9.13 -0.04 -20.96
C GLY A 339 9.47 1.19 -21.80
N ILE A 340 10.00 1.01 -23.02
CA ILE A 340 10.27 2.12 -23.96
C ILE A 340 8.96 2.63 -24.58
N LEU A 341 8.04 1.72 -24.89
CA LEU A 341 6.71 2.06 -25.39
C LEU A 341 5.89 2.80 -24.32
N GLU A 342 5.83 2.26 -23.10
CA GLU A 342 5.14 2.88 -21.96
C GLU A 342 5.75 4.25 -21.63
N GLY A 343 7.08 4.36 -21.67
CA GLY A 343 7.79 5.63 -21.47
C GLY A 343 7.36 6.67 -22.51
N LYS A 344 7.34 6.31 -23.79
CA LYS A 344 6.91 7.23 -24.85
C LYS A 344 5.45 7.64 -24.71
N GLN A 345 4.55 6.70 -24.43
CA GLN A 345 3.13 7.00 -24.23
C GLN A 345 2.91 8.00 -23.08
N LEU A 346 3.59 7.78 -21.95
CA LEU A 346 3.55 8.69 -20.82
C LEU A 346 4.02 10.10 -21.22
N THR A 347 5.14 10.23 -21.93
CA THR A 347 5.66 11.55 -22.34
C THR A 347 4.67 12.33 -23.21
N LEU A 348 4.01 11.65 -24.16
CA LEU A 348 3.00 12.26 -25.04
C LEU A 348 1.76 12.71 -24.27
N ILE A 349 1.29 11.88 -23.33
CA ILE A 349 0.07 12.16 -22.57
C ILE A 349 0.27 13.27 -21.55
N VAL A 350 1.40 13.25 -20.82
CA VAL A 350 1.71 14.31 -19.86
C VAL A 350 1.95 15.64 -20.56
N ALA A 351 2.54 15.63 -21.77
CA ALA A 351 2.76 16.83 -22.57
C ALA A 351 1.53 17.31 -23.37
N HIS A 352 0.40 16.59 -23.31
CA HIS A 352 -0.82 17.01 -24.00
C HIS A 352 -1.41 18.26 -23.33
N LYS A 353 -1.68 19.30 -24.11
CA LYS A 353 -2.10 20.62 -23.60
C LYS A 353 -3.49 20.57 -22.96
N GLU A 354 -4.43 19.88 -23.59
CA GLU A 354 -5.83 19.90 -23.16
C GLU A 354 -6.16 18.96 -21.97
N PHE A 355 -5.30 17.98 -21.67
CA PHE A 355 -5.57 17.01 -20.60
C PHE A 355 -5.29 17.63 -19.23
N SER A 356 -6.32 17.95 -18.46
CA SER A 356 -6.22 18.49 -17.10
C SER A 356 -6.22 17.38 -16.04
N THR A 357 -6.87 16.25 -16.31
CA THR A 357 -6.88 15.09 -15.41
C THR A 357 -6.43 13.84 -16.14
N ILE A 358 -5.39 13.20 -15.61
CA ILE A 358 -4.77 12.03 -16.20
C ILE A 358 -4.83 10.89 -15.18
N THR A 359 -5.41 9.76 -15.54
CA THR A 359 -5.36 8.55 -14.69
C THR A 359 -4.52 7.49 -15.40
N ILE A 360 -3.53 6.92 -14.71
CA ILE A 360 -2.60 5.94 -15.28
C ILE A 360 -2.42 4.78 -14.32
N GLU A 361 -2.63 3.57 -14.80
CA GLU A 361 -2.42 2.35 -14.02
C GLU A 361 -1.16 1.63 -14.51
N GLU A 362 -0.26 1.34 -13.57
CA GLU A 362 1.04 0.67 -13.76
C GLU A 362 1.95 1.31 -14.83
N PRO A 363 2.22 2.64 -14.77
CA PRO A 363 3.10 3.30 -15.75
C PRO A 363 4.55 2.80 -15.72
N ASP A 364 4.95 2.09 -14.68
CA ASP A 364 6.29 1.54 -14.49
C ASP A 364 6.48 0.15 -15.14
N ARG A 365 5.45 -0.38 -15.79
CA ARG A 365 5.46 -1.71 -16.38
C ARG A 365 6.52 -1.83 -17.49
N GLY A 366 7.29 -2.91 -17.43
CA GLY A 366 8.35 -3.21 -18.41
C GLY A 366 9.54 -2.23 -18.37
N MET A 367 9.53 -1.22 -17.50
CA MET A 367 10.61 -0.25 -17.36
C MET A 367 11.73 -0.80 -16.48
N HIS A 368 12.97 -0.44 -16.81
CA HIS A 368 14.10 -0.71 -15.94
C HIS A 368 14.00 0.15 -14.66
N PRO A 369 14.42 -0.32 -13.47
CA PRO A 369 14.35 0.46 -12.22
C PRO A 369 14.92 1.88 -12.30
N HIS A 370 15.97 2.08 -13.11
CA HIS A 370 16.54 3.39 -13.37
C HIS A 370 15.59 4.33 -14.14
N MET A 371 14.86 3.81 -15.13
CA MET A 371 13.85 4.58 -15.87
C MET A 371 12.69 4.98 -14.95
N ILE A 372 12.26 4.07 -14.06
CA ILE A 372 11.19 4.34 -13.08
C ILE A 372 11.57 5.50 -12.16
N LYS A 373 12.82 5.53 -11.67
CA LYS A 373 13.34 6.65 -10.87
C LYS A 373 13.35 7.96 -11.65
N LYS A 374 13.84 7.96 -12.90
CA LYS A 374 13.81 9.14 -13.76
C LYS A 374 12.39 9.62 -14.03
N MET A 375 11.46 8.71 -14.29
CA MET A 375 10.04 9.01 -14.47
C MET A 375 9.46 9.74 -13.25
N ARG A 376 9.68 9.19 -12.06
CA ARG A 376 9.26 9.79 -10.79
C ARG A 376 9.87 11.19 -10.59
N ASP A 377 11.19 11.29 -10.68
CA ASP A 377 11.92 12.49 -10.24
C ASP A 377 11.92 13.61 -11.27
N LEU A 378 11.91 13.27 -12.57
CA LEU A 378 12.10 14.23 -13.65
C LEU A 378 10.82 14.60 -14.37
N ILE A 379 9.82 13.71 -14.37
CA ILE A 379 8.50 13.96 -14.96
C ILE A 379 7.48 14.20 -13.86
N LEU A 380 7.12 13.16 -13.11
CA LEU A 380 5.94 13.16 -12.23
C LEU A 380 6.01 14.26 -11.16
N ARG A 381 7.19 14.49 -10.59
CA ARG A 381 7.42 15.55 -9.60
C ARG A 381 7.23 16.98 -10.16
N ARG A 382 7.37 17.17 -11.47
CA ARG A 382 7.37 18.48 -12.13
C ARG A 382 6.08 18.80 -12.89
N ILE A 383 5.10 17.90 -12.86
CA ILE A 383 3.81 18.13 -13.50
C ILE A 383 3.07 19.22 -12.73
N THR A 384 2.70 20.27 -13.44
CA THR A 384 1.86 21.39 -12.97
C THR A 384 0.73 21.63 -13.97
N GLY A 385 -0.35 22.29 -13.54
CA GLY A 385 -1.57 22.54 -14.30
C GLY A 385 -2.42 21.29 -14.57
N LYS A 386 -2.10 20.16 -13.93
CA LYS A 386 -2.80 18.87 -14.13
C LYS A 386 -2.94 18.11 -12.83
N THR A 387 -4.02 17.36 -12.66
CA THR A 387 -4.12 16.31 -11.63
C THR A 387 -3.81 14.96 -12.27
N VAL A 388 -2.73 14.30 -11.83
CA VAL A 388 -2.32 12.99 -12.34
C VAL A 388 -2.52 11.94 -11.26
N LEU A 389 -3.41 10.98 -11.47
CA LEU A 389 -3.65 9.87 -10.56
C LEU A 389 -2.91 8.64 -11.07
N ILE A 390 -2.06 8.06 -10.23
CA ILE A 390 -1.18 6.95 -10.61
C ILE A 390 -1.46 5.76 -9.73
N ILE A 391 -1.95 4.66 -10.32
CA ILE A 391 -1.99 3.37 -9.63
C ILE A 391 -0.67 2.65 -9.85
N THR A 392 -0.03 2.20 -8.77
CA THR A 392 1.16 1.38 -8.88
C THR A 392 1.28 0.40 -7.73
N HIS A 393 1.95 -0.71 -8.02
CA HIS A 393 2.39 -1.72 -7.06
C HIS A 393 3.88 -1.61 -6.74
N ASN A 394 4.58 -0.63 -7.33
CA ASN A 394 6.03 -0.52 -7.24
C ASN A 394 6.46 0.52 -6.20
N PRO A 395 7.13 0.09 -5.11
CA PRO A 395 7.62 1.00 -4.09
C PRO A 395 8.58 2.07 -4.60
N SER A 396 9.27 1.82 -5.73
CA SER A 396 10.26 2.75 -6.29
C SER A 396 9.64 4.06 -6.78
N LEU A 397 8.33 4.08 -7.05
CA LEU A 397 7.61 5.31 -7.42
C LEU A 397 7.28 6.20 -6.23
N ILE A 398 7.36 5.67 -5.01
CA ILE A 398 7.09 6.42 -3.79
C ILE A 398 8.41 6.81 -3.16
N ASP A 399 8.55 8.08 -2.81
CA ASP A 399 9.67 8.64 -2.06
C ASP A 399 9.15 9.65 -1.04
N LYS A 400 10.04 10.48 -0.49
CA LYS A 400 9.67 11.49 0.52
C LYS A 400 8.59 12.47 0.04
N TRP A 401 8.68 12.99 -1.19
CA TRP A 401 7.70 13.99 -1.66
C TRP A 401 6.38 13.31 -2.05
N ALA A 402 6.47 12.16 -2.73
CA ALA A 402 5.31 11.41 -3.20
C ALA A 402 4.48 10.84 -2.04
N MET A 403 5.10 10.53 -0.89
CA MET A 403 4.44 9.97 0.27
C MET A 403 3.28 10.84 0.77
N SER A 404 3.45 12.18 0.80
CA SER A 404 2.38 13.11 1.20
C SER A 404 1.16 13.12 0.27
N ARG A 405 1.36 12.64 -0.97
CA ARG A 405 0.37 12.54 -2.05
C ARG A 405 -0.04 11.11 -2.33
N THR A 406 0.26 10.19 -1.40
CA THR A 406 -0.03 8.77 -1.54
C THR A 406 -1.30 8.39 -0.78
N PHE A 407 -2.12 7.56 -1.42
CA PHE A 407 -3.30 6.93 -0.88
C PHE A 407 -3.09 5.44 -0.84
N VAL A 408 -3.37 4.80 0.30
CA VAL A 408 -3.29 3.36 0.45
C VAL A 408 -4.67 2.76 0.42
N SER A 409 -4.86 1.92 -0.59
CA SER A 409 -6.03 1.07 -0.75
C SER A 409 -5.81 -0.25 -0.02
N SER A 410 -6.75 -0.58 0.86
CA SER A 410 -6.74 -1.80 1.67
C SER A 410 -8.06 -2.55 1.52
N LYS A 411 -8.01 -3.83 1.85
CA LYS A 411 -9.16 -4.73 1.85
C LYS A 411 -9.31 -5.30 3.25
N SER A 412 -10.52 -5.22 3.79
CA SER A 412 -10.93 -5.87 5.03
C SER A 412 -12.11 -6.81 4.78
N ILE A 413 -12.41 -7.65 5.77
CA ILE A 413 -13.60 -8.49 5.77
C ILE A 413 -14.44 -8.05 6.97
N LEU A 414 -15.65 -7.55 6.73
CA LEU A 414 -16.61 -7.17 7.75
C LEU A 414 -17.86 -8.03 7.57
N ASN A 415 -18.25 -8.80 8.58
CA ASN A 415 -19.42 -9.68 8.53
C ASN A 415 -19.45 -10.56 7.27
N GLU A 416 -18.34 -11.26 6.99
CA GLU A 416 -18.13 -12.10 5.79
C GLU A 416 -18.15 -11.36 4.44
N THR A 417 -18.35 -10.04 4.46
CA THR A 417 -18.38 -9.19 3.27
C THR A 417 -17.03 -8.54 3.04
N ILE A 418 -16.57 -8.54 1.80
CA ILE A 418 -15.33 -7.86 1.42
C ILE A 418 -15.59 -6.36 1.37
N CYS A 419 -14.81 -5.60 2.13
CA CYS A 419 -14.85 -4.14 2.15
C CYS A 419 -13.51 -3.57 1.68
N HIS A 420 -13.56 -2.54 0.86
CA HIS A 420 -12.41 -1.75 0.44
C HIS A 420 -12.40 -0.42 1.19
N SER A 421 -11.21 0.04 1.57
CA SER A 421 -11.01 1.38 2.10
C SER A 421 -9.78 2.03 1.48
N ILE A 422 -9.76 3.35 1.41
CA ILE A 422 -8.63 4.13 0.87
C ILE A 422 -8.32 5.24 1.85
N CYS A 423 -7.09 5.27 2.36
CA CYS A 423 -6.63 6.25 3.33
C CYS A 423 -5.46 7.05 2.76
N LYS A 424 -5.50 8.39 2.86
CA LYS A 424 -4.34 9.24 2.55
C LYS A 424 -3.24 9.00 3.60
N VAL A 425 -1.99 8.93 3.15
CA VAL A 425 -0.86 8.84 4.07
C VAL A 425 -0.77 10.15 4.87
N PRO A 426 -0.76 10.10 6.22
CA PRO A 426 -0.81 11.31 7.04
C PRO A 426 0.40 12.23 6.82
N LEU A 427 0.14 13.53 6.72
CA LEU A 427 1.17 14.58 6.62
C LEU A 427 2.08 14.58 7.87
N GLY A 428 3.37 14.89 7.67
CA GLY A 428 4.34 15.09 8.74
C GLY A 428 5.19 13.87 9.08
N TYR A 429 4.84 12.66 8.62
CA TYR A 429 5.72 11.49 8.78
C TYR A 429 7.03 11.61 7.99
N ASP A 430 7.01 12.35 6.88
CA ASP A 430 8.17 12.71 6.07
C ASP A 430 9.14 13.65 6.83
N LYS A 431 8.61 14.50 7.71
CA LYS A 431 9.41 15.42 8.55
C LYS A 431 9.98 14.75 9.79
N LEU A 432 9.35 13.68 10.25
CA LEU A 432 9.68 13.00 11.52
C LEU A 432 10.68 11.84 11.36
N CYS A 433 11.07 11.52 10.13
CA CYS A 433 11.84 10.32 9.80
C CYS A 433 13.12 10.65 9.02
N LYS A 434 14.22 9.96 9.37
CA LYS A 434 15.46 9.94 8.57
C LYS A 434 15.20 9.21 7.24
N THR A 435 16.04 9.44 6.22
CA THR A 435 15.87 8.83 4.88
C THR A 435 15.71 7.30 4.91
N GLU A 436 16.50 6.60 5.73
CA GLU A 436 16.41 5.14 5.90
C GLU A 436 15.05 4.70 6.47
N GLN A 437 14.50 5.48 7.39
CA GLN A 437 13.18 5.22 7.98
C GLN A 437 12.07 5.44 6.96
N ILE A 438 12.23 6.39 6.03
CA ILE A 438 11.25 6.63 4.95
C ILE A 438 11.16 5.39 4.05
N GLN A 439 12.28 4.79 3.65
CA GLN A 439 12.25 3.58 2.82
C GLN A 439 11.58 2.42 3.54
N GLU A 440 11.84 2.28 4.84
CA GLU A 440 11.17 1.28 5.65
C GLU A 440 9.66 1.51 5.70
N MET A 441 9.22 2.75 5.97
CA MET A 441 7.81 3.13 5.98
C MET A 441 7.13 2.91 4.64
N ILE A 442 7.81 3.24 3.53
CA ILE A 442 7.31 2.97 2.19
C ILE A 442 7.04 1.48 2.04
N ASN A 443 7.96 0.62 2.45
CA ASN A 443 7.74 -0.82 2.37
C ASN A 443 6.51 -1.26 3.20
N LEU A 444 6.30 -0.69 4.39
CA LEU A 444 5.11 -0.97 5.21
C LEU A 444 3.80 -0.57 4.51
N LEU A 445 3.81 0.44 3.63
CA LEU A 445 2.63 0.81 2.85
C LEU A 445 2.20 -0.30 1.88
N PHE A 446 3.15 -1.08 1.34
CA PHE A 446 2.87 -2.18 0.42
C PHE A 446 2.59 -3.52 1.13
N SER A 447 2.96 -3.64 2.41
CA SER A 447 2.70 -4.84 3.20
C SER A 447 1.20 -4.97 3.52
N SER A 448 0.66 -6.17 3.34
CA SER A 448 -0.74 -6.48 3.66
C SER A 448 -0.92 -6.77 5.15
N ARG A 449 0.01 -7.54 5.72
CA ARG A 449 0.14 -7.82 7.15
C ARG A 449 1.57 -7.56 7.58
N ILE A 450 1.75 -7.09 8.80
CA ILE A 450 3.08 -6.78 9.34
C ILE A 450 3.25 -7.53 10.65
N LEU A 451 4.29 -8.34 10.76
CA LEU A 451 4.73 -8.93 12.01
C LEU A 451 5.98 -8.19 12.49
N PHE A 452 5.80 -7.38 13.52
CA PHE A 452 6.88 -6.73 14.20
C PHE A 452 7.57 -7.68 15.17
N VAL A 453 8.90 -7.69 15.12
CA VAL A 453 9.76 -8.43 16.03
C VAL A 453 10.73 -7.48 16.74
N GLU A 454 11.33 -7.92 17.84
CA GLU A 454 12.18 -7.06 18.67
C GLU A 454 13.41 -6.56 17.91
N GLY A 455 14.19 -7.48 17.34
CA GLY A 455 15.43 -7.18 16.65
C GLY A 455 15.64 -7.95 15.36
N LYS A 456 16.80 -7.68 14.74
CA LYS A 456 17.23 -8.28 13.47
C LYS A 456 17.34 -9.81 13.56
N THR A 457 17.81 -10.33 14.70
CA THR A 457 17.97 -11.77 14.92
C THR A 457 16.62 -12.48 14.85
N ASP A 458 15.61 -11.96 15.56
CA ASP A 458 14.25 -12.50 15.55
C ASP A 458 13.65 -12.47 14.15
N LYS A 459 13.90 -11.38 13.41
CA LYS A 459 13.43 -11.26 12.03
C LYS A 459 13.98 -12.39 11.17
N ILE A 460 15.28 -12.64 11.23
CA ILE A 460 15.94 -13.71 10.46
C ILE A 460 15.34 -15.08 10.84
N VAL A 461 15.19 -15.34 12.15
CA VAL A 461 14.65 -16.61 12.65
C VAL A 461 13.21 -16.82 12.21
N VAL A 462 12.35 -15.81 12.37
CA VAL A 462 10.92 -15.88 12.01
C VAL A 462 10.74 -16.01 10.49
N GLU A 463 11.48 -15.26 9.67
CA GLU A 463 11.43 -15.41 8.21
C GLU A 463 11.88 -16.80 7.77
N ALA A 464 12.94 -17.34 8.38
CA ALA A 464 13.42 -18.68 8.09
C ALA A 464 12.38 -19.75 8.47
N LEU A 465 11.74 -19.59 9.63
CA LEU A 465 10.63 -20.44 10.06
C LEU A 465 9.46 -20.35 9.07
N PHE A 466 9.06 -19.16 8.63
CA PHE A 466 8.00 -18.98 7.63
C PHE A 466 8.32 -19.74 6.35
N ARG A 467 9.55 -19.62 5.82
CA ARG A 467 9.98 -20.34 4.62
C ARG A 467 9.87 -21.85 4.78
N LEU A 468 10.24 -22.40 5.94
CA LEU A 468 10.11 -23.83 6.19
C LEU A 468 8.66 -24.29 6.28
N LEU A 469 7.84 -23.55 7.03
CA LEU A 469 6.40 -23.83 7.15
C LEU A 469 5.71 -23.81 5.78
N ILE A 470 6.11 -22.90 4.89
CA ILE A 470 5.56 -22.81 3.54
C ILE A 470 5.99 -24.00 2.66
N ASN A 471 7.28 -24.36 2.70
CA ASN A 471 7.90 -25.26 1.73
C ASN A 471 7.81 -26.76 2.07
N ASP A 472 7.64 -27.12 3.35
CA ASP A 472 7.83 -28.51 3.76
C ASP A 472 6.54 -29.13 4.30
N ASP A 473 5.79 -29.73 3.39
CA ASP A 473 4.59 -30.51 3.71
C ASP A 473 4.88 -31.73 4.62
N LYS A 474 6.15 -32.10 4.81
CA LYS A 474 6.56 -33.29 5.57
C LYS A 474 6.92 -33.01 7.04
N ILE A 475 7.10 -31.74 7.44
CA ILE A 475 7.47 -31.38 8.83
C ILE A 475 6.36 -31.76 9.83
N TYR A 476 5.11 -31.84 9.38
CA TYR A 476 3.93 -31.89 10.22
C TYR A 476 3.30 -33.28 10.45
N GLY A 477 3.94 -34.37 10.01
CA GLY A 477 3.26 -35.66 9.96
C GLY A 477 1.94 -35.57 9.16
N ASP A 478 0.88 -36.27 9.58
CA ASP A 478 -0.43 -36.29 8.87
C ASP A 478 -1.19 -34.94 8.90
N LYS A 479 -0.77 -33.96 9.71
CA LYS A 479 -1.48 -32.67 9.86
C LYS A 479 -0.93 -31.59 8.95
N ARG A 480 -1.29 -31.63 7.66
CA ARG A 480 -0.89 -30.57 6.70
C ARG A 480 -1.31 -29.18 7.18
N ILE A 481 -0.39 -28.20 7.10
CA ILE A 481 -0.73 -26.78 7.25
C ILE A 481 -1.84 -26.45 6.28
N SER A 482 -2.94 -25.89 6.79
CA SER A 482 -4.06 -25.51 5.95
C SER A 482 -3.63 -24.44 4.92
N MET A 483 -4.26 -24.43 3.75
CA MET A 483 -3.97 -23.42 2.73
C MET A 483 -4.18 -21.99 3.26
N LYS A 484 -5.13 -21.80 4.19
CA LYS A 484 -5.38 -20.53 4.88
C LYS A 484 -4.17 -20.06 5.68
N GLN A 485 -3.51 -20.96 6.42
CA GLN A 485 -2.29 -20.65 7.17
C GLN A 485 -1.12 -20.36 6.23
N LYS A 486 -0.95 -21.11 5.12
CA LYS A 486 0.10 -20.81 4.13
C LYS A 486 -0.08 -19.41 3.52
N HIS A 487 -1.31 -19.06 3.12
CA HIS A 487 -1.63 -17.71 2.66
C HIS A 487 -1.37 -16.65 3.73
N PHE A 488 -1.64 -16.94 5.00
CA PHE A 488 -1.33 -16.03 6.10
C PHE A 488 0.18 -15.73 6.18
N LEU A 489 1.01 -16.76 6.18
CA LEU A 489 2.47 -16.61 6.24
C LEU A 489 3.03 -15.87 5.01
N LEU A 490 2.55 -16.21 3.81
CA LEU A 490 2.98 -15.57 2.56
C LEU A 490 2.59 -14.08 2.47
N ALA A 491 1.49 -13.68 3.12
CA ALA A 491 1.01 -12.31 3.12
C ALA A 491 1.59 -11.45 4.25
N THR A 492 2.38 -12.03 5.15
CA THR A 492 2.92 -11.37 6.34
C THR A 492 4.37 -10.96 6.13
N ASP A 493 4.63 -9.66 6.24
CA ASP A 493 5.97 -9.07 6.15
C ASP A 493 6.57 -8.94 7.56
N VAL A 494 7.77 -9.49 7.76
CA VAL A 494 8.43 -9.51 9.08
C VAL A 494 9.38 -8.32 9.20
N ARG A 495 9.21 -7.51 10.25
CA ARG A 495 9.90 -6.24 10.43
C ARG A 495 10.45 -6.09 11.83
N GLU A 496 11.68 -5.64 11.95
CA GLU A 496 12.26 -5.30 13.26
C GLU A 496 11.75 -3.93 13.73
N LEU A 497 11.54 -3.77 15.04
CA LEU A 497 11.14 -2.49 15.62
C LEU A 497 12.33 -1.56 15.88
N SER A 498 13.54 -2.09 16.03
CA SER A 498 14.81 -1.36 16.15
C SER A 498 14.76 -0.19 17.17
N GLY A 499 14.47 -0.53 18.44
CA GLY A 499 14.47 0.40 19.57
C GLY A 499 13.10 1.05 19.89
N SER A 500 12.93 1.51 21.14
CA SER A 500 11.65 1.97 21.70
C SER A 500 11.07 3.22 21.03
N GLY A 501 11.90 4.18 20.61
CA GLY A 501 11.42 5.40 19.95
C GLY A 501 10.90 5.17 18.52
N ASN A 502 11.48 4.21 17.79
CA ASN A 502 11.09 3.88 16.43
C ASN A 502 9.84 2.99 16.41
N SER A 503 9.68 2.14 17.43
CA SER A 503 8.54 1.23 17.56
C SER A 503 7.21 1.97 17.68
N ARG A 504 7.12 3.00 18.53
CA ARG A 504 5.90 3.81 18.70
C ARG A 504 5.50 4.52 17.41
N LYS A 505 6.48 5.05 16.66
CA LYS A 505 6.24 5.69 15.36
C LYS A 505 5.72 4.71 14.33
N LYS A 506 6.33 3.53 14.21
CA LYS A 506 5.91 2.46 13.28
C LYS A 506 4.50 1.96 13.59
N LYS A 507 4.20 1.66 14.85
CA LYS A 507 2.86 1.23 15.30
C LYS A 507 1.81 2.30 14.99
N LYS A 508 2.04 3.55 15.42
CA LYS A 508 1.13 4.68 15.16
C LYS A 508 0.91 4.90 13.66
N PHE A 509 1.95 4.74 12.85
CA PHE A 509 1.84 4.83 11.39
C PHE A 509 0.94 3.71 10.84
N CYS A 510 1.23 2.46 11.16
CA CYS A 510 0.46 1.32 10.68
C CYS A 510 -1.00 1.34 11.17
N LYS A 511 -1.27 1.78 12.41
CA LYS A 511 -2.63 2.00 12.95
C LYS A 511 -3.39 3.05 12.13
N LYS A 512 -2.77 4.20 11.85
CA LYS A 512 -3.36 5.24 10.98
C LYS A 512 -3.62 4.75 9.55
N MET A 513 -2.76 3.86 9.04
CA MET A 513 -2.93 3.25 7.72
C MET A 513 -3.88 2.03 7.72
N LYS A 514 -4.57 1.76 8.85
CA LYS A 514 -5.47 0.61 9.04
C LYS A 514 -4.82 -0.72 8.61
N LYS A 515 -3.54 -0.92 8.93
CA LYS A 515 -2.80 -2.16 8.63
C LYS A 515 -3.06 -3.21 9.70
N GLU A 516 -3.11 -4.48 9.30
CA GLU A 516 -3.08 -5.60 10.24
C GLU A 516 -1.65 -5.75 10.79
N ILE A 517 -1.49 -5.50 12.10
CA ILE A 517 -0.21 -5.54 12.80
C ILE A 517 -0.23 -6.66 13.82
N TYR A 518 0.86 -7.42 13.84
CA TYR A 518 1.18 -8.43 14.84
C TYR A 518 2.51 -8.03 15.47
N ILE A 519 2.69 -8.30 16.75
CA ILE A 519 3.93 -7.98 17.46
C ILE A 519 4.39 -9.24 18.19
N LEU A 520 5.68 -9.54 18.12
CA LEU A 520 6.35 -10.63 18.80
C LEU A 520 7.54 -10.06 19.57
N PHE A 521 7.51 -10.19 20.90
CA PHE A 521 8.57 -9.74 21.80
C PHE A 521 8.96 -10.84 22.75
N ASP A 522 10.22 -10.79 23.22
CA ASP A 522 10.66 -11.67 24.28
C ASP A 522 9.98 -11.32 25.61
N SER A 523 9.88 -12.32 26.49
CA SER A 523 9.11 -12.20 27.73
C SER A 523 9.73 -11.25 28.77
N ASP A 524 11.04 -11.02 28.66
CA ASP A 524 11.86 -10.13 29.49
C ASP A 524 11.71 -8.65 29.10
N ALA A 525 11.26 -8.34 27.88
CA ALA A 525 10.89 -6.97 27.49
C ALA A 525 9.78 -6.35 28.37
N LYS A 526 9.04 -7.17 29.13
CA LYS A 526 8.01 -6.72 30.08
C LYS A 526 8.56 -6.04 31.34
N GLU A 527 9.79 -6.32 31.75
CA GLU A 527 10.30 -5.84 33.04
C GLU A 527 10.99 -4.48 32.97
N GLY A 528 11.39 -4.00 31.78
CA GLY A 528 12.08 -2.73 31.59
C GLY A 528 11.24 -1.59 30.96
N THR A 529 10.16 -1.94 30.25
CA THR A 529 9.27 -0.96 29.63
C THR A 529 7.90 -1.00 30.30
N ARG A 530 7.60 0.01 31.15
CA ARG A 530 6.22 0.47 31.32
C ARG A 530 5.73 0.82 29.91
N VAL A 531 5.07 -0.11 29.25
CA VAL A 531 4.26 0.20 28.09
C VAL A 531 3.13 1.03 28.66
N ASP A 532 3.15 2.33 28.38
CA ASP A 532 2.15 3.28 28.87
C ASP A 532 0.77 2.71 28.53
N ASN A 533 0.01 2.29 29.54
CA ASN A 533 -1.38 1.82 29.42
C ASN A 533 -2.34 2.99 29.07
N GLU A 534 -1.84 4.08 28.50
CA GLU A 534 -2.64 5.29 28.21
C GLU A 534 -3.33 5.26 26.84
N ASP A 535 -3.07 4.24 26.00
CA ASP A 535 -3.75 4.05 24.70
C ASP A 535 -4.79 2.90 24.75
N GLU A 536 -5.49 2.70 25.89
CA GLU A 536 -6.50 1.64 26.08
C GLU A 536 -7.85 1.90 25.37
N ASP A 537 -7.98 3.01 24.66
CA ASP A 537 -9.20 3.37 23.94
C ASP A 537 -8.92 3.46 22.43
N ASP A 538 -9.08 2.35 21.71
CA ASP A 538 -9.37 2.34 20.27
C ASP A 538 -9.54 0.93 19.69
N SER A 539 -10.72 0.69 19.12
CA SER A 539 -11.24 -0.53 18.53
C SER A 539 -10.57 -0.98 17.21
N THR A 540 -9.29 -0.70 16.99
CA THR A 540 -8.59 -1.06 15.73
C THR A 540 -7.64 -2.24 15.93
N GLY A 541 -8.15 -3.46 16.05
CA GLY A 541 -7.45 -4.72 15.72
C GLY A 541 -5.99 -4.93 16.17
N GLU A 542 -5.45 -4.14 17.11
CA GLU A 542 -4.10 -4.27 17.61
C GLU A 542 -4.07 -5.48 18.53
N CYS A 543 -3.71 -6.63 17.96
CA CYS A 543 -3.29 -7.73 18.79
C CYS A 543 -1.83 -7.50 19.18
N THR A 544 -1.64 -6.73 20.26
CA THR A 544 -0.34 -6.68 20.93
C THR A 544 -0.15 -8.02 21.64
N PHE A 545 0.43 -8.99 20.93
CA PHE A 545 0.78 -10.27 21.53
C PHE A 545 2.08 -10.10 22.31
N TYR A 546 1.94 -9.99 23.61
CA TYR A 546 2.97 -10.54 24.47
C TYR A 546 2.83 -12.05 24.44
N TRP A 547 3.93 -12.78 24.61
CA TRP A 547 3.91 -14.24 24.79
C TRP A 547 3.10 -14.60 26.05
N LYS A 548 1.76 -14.66 25.90
CA LYS A 548 0.73 -15.09 26.84
C LYS A 548 -0.66 -15.00 26.19
N ASN A 549 -1.18 -16.18 25.85
CA ASN A 549 -2.57 -16.57 25.61
C ASN A 549 -3.38 -15.68 24.66
N GLY A 550 -3.04 -15.69 23.36
CA GLY A 550 -3.91 -15.20 22.28
C GLY A 550 -4.19 -16.26 21.21
N ASP A 551 -5.23 -16.07 20.40
CA ASP A 551 -5.69 -17.03 19.37
C ASP A 551 -4.63 -17.28 18.26
N LEU A 552 -3.76 -16.30 17.99
CA LEU A 552 -2.62 -16.47 17.07
C LEU A 552 -1.44 -17.17 17.75
N GLU A 553 -1.21 -16.94 19.05
CA GLU A 553 -0.24 -17.70 19.83
C GLU A 553 -0.68 -19.15 19.93
N GLN A 554 -1.94 -19.45 20.19
CA GLN A 554 -2.43 -20.83 20.15
C GLN A 554 -2.28 -21.41 18.75
N ARG A 555 -2.51 -20.66 17.66
CA ARG A 555 -2.25 -21.16 16.30
C ARG A 555 -0.76 -21.33 16.00
N PHE A 556 0.11 -20.47 16.51
CA PHE A 556 1.57 -20.52 16.30
C PHE A 556 2.21 -21.60 17.18
N ILE A 557 1.75 -21.74 18.42
CA ILE A 557 2.05 -22.82 19.35
C ILE A 557 1.44 -24.12 18.82
N ASP A 558 0.24 -24.16 18.25
CA ASP A 558 -0.29 -25.37 17.62
C ASP A 558 0.55 -25.73 16.39
N ILE A 559 1.00 -24.75 15.61
CA ILE A 559 1.97 -24.93 14.52
C ILE A 559 3.27 -25.53 15.07
N LEU A 560 3.84 -24.98 16.15
CA LEU A 560 5.10 -25.43 16.76
C LEU A 560 4.99 -26.72 17.60
N ASP A 561 3.85 -26.99 18.22
CA ASP A 561 3.54 -28.17 19.07
C ASP A 561 3.10 -29.36 18.19
N ASN A 562 2.53 -29.11 16.99
CA ASN A 562 2.28 -30.15 15.99
C ASN A 562 3.54 -30.47 15.15
N CYS A 563 4.57 -29.64 15.25
CA CYS A 563 5.92 -30.02 14.84
C CYS A 563 6.48 -30.95 15.93
N GLN A 564 6.77 -32.22 15.62
CA GLN A 564 7.36 -33.15 16.62
C GLN A 564 8.56 -32.49 17.32
N GLU A 565 8.84 -32.79 18.60
CA GLU A 565 9.97 -32.18 19.35
C GLU A 565 11.33 -32.31 18.63
N GLY A 566 11.49 -33.28 17.72
CA GLY A 566 12.66 -33.38 16.83
C GLY A 566 12.56 -32.58 15.52
N SER A 567 11.37 -32.20 15.08
CA SER A 567 11.12 -31.50 13.82
C SER A 567 11.56 -30.04 13.89
N VAL A 568 11.27 -29.26 14.95
CA VAL A 568 11.75 -27.86 15.08
C VAL A 568 13.28 -27.78 15.12
N ILE A 569 13.93 -28.70 15.82
CA ILE A 569 15.40 -28.82 15.85
C ILE A 569 15.92 -29.25 14.46
N ASN A 570 15.28 -30.22 13.80
CA ASN A 570 15.64 -30.61 12.44
C ASN A 570 15.38 -29.49 11.41
N VAL A 571 14.40 -28.62 11.66
CA VAL A 571 13.98 -27.45 10.89
C VAL A 571 15.01 -26.34 11.03
N VAL A 572 15.38 -25.96 12.25
CA VAL A 572 16.49 -25.03 12.50
C VAL A 572 17.78 -25.58 11.89
N ASN A 573 18.10 -26.87 12.11
CA ASN A 573 19.25 -27.53 11.49
C ASN A 573 19.16 -27.57 9.95
N LYS A 574 17.96 -27.64 9.36
CA LYS A 574 17.75 -27.64 7.90
C LYS A 574 17.84 -26.25 7.30
N ILE A 575 17.36 -25.20 7.97
CA ILE A 575 17.63 -23.79 7.63
C ILE A 575 19.13 -23.54 7.65
N LEU A 576 19.82 -23.97 8.71
CA LEU A 576 21.26 -23.86 8.83
C LEU A 576 21.99 -24.64 7.72
N ARG A 577 21.46 -25.78 7.25
CA ARG A 577 21.99 -26.54 6.10
C ARG A 577 21.72 -25.85 4.75
N MET A 578 20.58 -25.16 4.60
CA MET A 578 20.14 -24.52 3.35
C MET A 578 20.88 -23.21 3.06
N ASP A 579 21.05 -22.32 4.05
CA ASP A 579 21.76 -21.05 3.86
C ASP A 579 23.29 -21.24 3.70
N LEU A 580 23.82 -22.41 4.07
CA LEU A 580 25.25 -22.71 3.96
C LEU A 580 25.66 -23.44 2.66
N GLN A 581 24.75 -24.00 1.85
CA GLN A 581 25.06 -24.85 0.67
C GLN A 581 26.21 -25.84 0.92
N VAL A 582 26.05 -26.65 1.96
CA VAL A 582 27.11 -27.43 2.58
C VAL A 582 26.55 -28.83 2.83
N GLY A 583 26.94 -29.80 1.99
CA GLY A 583 26.55 -31.21 2.15
C GLY A 583 27.09 -31.86 3.43
N ASP A 584 26.51 -33.02 3.78
CA ASP A 584 26.56 -33.66 5.11
C ASP A 584 27.97 -33.88 5.71
N GLU A 585 29.03 -34.03 4.90
CA GLU A 585 30.40 -34.24 5.41
C GLU A 585 31.06 -33.00 6.06
N LYS A 586 30.47 -31.81 5.87
CA LYS A 586 31.08 -30.55 6.34
C LYS A 586 30.71 -30.18 7.79
N TYR A 587 29.63 -30.72 8.34
CA TYR A 587 29.18 -30.41 9.71
C TYR A 587 30.05 -31.06 10.79
N ASN A 588 30.62 -32.23 10.52
CA ASN A 588 31.54 -32.91 11.45
C ASN A 588 32.69 -32.01 11.92
N SER A 589 33.21 -31.09 11.10
CA SER A 589 34.29 -30.19 11.55
C SER A 589 33.82 -29.06 12.48
N ILE A 590 32.59 -28.56 12.31
CA ILE A 590 32.02 -27.51 13.17
C ILE A 590 31.53 -28.14 14.48
N ASP A 591 30.83 -29.27 14.40
CA ASP A 591 30.34 -30.02 15.56
C ASP A 591 31.51 -30.49 16.43
N ASN A 592 32.58 -31.02 15.83
CA ASN A 592 33.80 -31.34 16.54
C ASN A 592 34.43 -30.10 17.19
N TYR A 593 34.46 -28.95 16.50
CA TYR A 593 34.99 -27.71 17.08
C TYR A 593 34.20 -27.27 18.32
N LEU A 594 32.87 -27.28 18.24
CA LEU A 594 31.98 -26.90 19.36
C LEU A 594 32.09 -27.90 20.51
N GLN A 595 32.12 -29.20 20.22
CA GLN A 595 32.32 -30.26 21.22
C GLN A 595 33.66 -30.11 21.96
N TYR A 596 34.76 -29.87 21.24
CA TYR A 596 36.07 -29.66 21.87
C TYR A 596 36.11 -28.36 22.68
N ARG A 597 35.43 -27.29 22.24
CA ARG A 597 35.33 -26.06 23.02
C ARG A 597 34.58 -26.25 24.34
N LYS A 598 33.52 -27.06 24.34
CA LYS A 598 32.79 -27.45 25.57
C LYS A 598 33.69 -28.26 26.51
N GLN A 599 34.39 -29.27 26.00
CA GLN A 599 35.36 -30.05 26.77
C GLN A 599 36.46 -29.18 27.37
N LEU A 600 36.94 -28.17 26.63
CA LEU A 600 37.95 -27.24 27.13
C LEU A 600 37.44 -26.44 28.32
N LYS A 601 36.19 -25.95 28.25
CA LYS A 601 35.56 -25.19 29.32
C LYS A 601 35.39 -26.03 30.58
N ASP A 602 34.91 -27.26 30.44
CA ASP A 602 34.73 -28.18 31.56
C ASP A 602 36.08 -28.50 32.26
N LEU A 603 37.16 -28.64 31.48
CA LEU A 603 38.51 -28.83 32.02
C LEU A 603 39.02 -27.59 32.76
N GLU A 604 38.76 -26.40 32.23
CA GLU A 604 39.14 -25.12 32.87
C GLU A 604 38.39 -24.90 34.19
N GLU A 605 37.09 -25.20 34.23
CA GLU A 605 36.27 -25.13 35.44
C GLU A 605 36.77 -26.12 36.50
N ARG A 606 37.12 -27.35 36.12
CA ARG A 606 37.70 -28.35 37.04
C ARG A 606 39.06 -27.95 37.58
N ILE A 607 39.96 -27.44 36.73
CA ILE A 607 41.27 -26.94 37.16
C ILE A 607 41.09 -25.78 38.14
N SER A 608 40.17 -24.85 37.85
CA SER A 608 39.85 -23.73 38.73
C SER A 608 39.34 -24.20 40.09
N ALA A 609 38.39 -25.14 40.12
CA ALA A 609 37.84 -25.70 41.35
C ALA A 609 38.92 -26.34 42.25
N ILE A 610 39.79 -27.20 41.68
CA ILE A 610 40.87 -27.85 42.43
C ILE A 610 41.91 -26.82 42.91
N THR A 611 42.16 -25.78 42.12
CA THR A 611 43.08 -24.69 42.50
C THR A 611 42.52 -23.89 43.68
N CYS A 612 41.22 -23.60 43.69
CA CYS A 612 40.56 -22.94 44.81
C CYS A 612 40.60 -23.79 46.09
N GLU A 613 40.34 -25.10 46.00
CA GLU A 613 40.45 -26.01 47.15
C GLU A 613 41.89 -26.11 47.71
N SER A 614 42.88 -25.97 46.83
CA SER A 614 44.29 -25.93 47.22
C SER A 614 44.66 -24.67 48.02
N LEU A 615 44.10 -23.52 47.62
CA LEU A 615 44.31 -22.25 48.30
C LEU A 615 43.63 -22.19 49.68
N GLU A 616 42.57 -22.96 49.89
CA GLU A 616 41.88 -23.08 51.19
C GLU A 616 42.64 -23.97 52.21
N GLY A 617 43.84 -24.46 51.89
CA GLY A 617 44.67 -25.23 52.82
C GLY A 617 44.20 -26.68 53.05
N LYS A 618 43.27 -27.19 52.22
CA LYS A 618 42.73 -28.56 52.30
C LYS A 618 43.50 -29.59 51.46
N CYS A 619 44.64 -29.21 50.87
CA CYS A 619 45.28 -30.03 49.84
C CYS A 619 46.33 -31.02 50.37
N ASN A 620 46.09 -32.30 50.08
CA ASN A 620 47.12 -33.35 50.10
C ASN A 620 47.93 -33.32 48.80
N THR A 621 49.14 -33.88 48.80
CA THR A 621 50.06 -34.04 47.64
C THR A 621 49.44 -34.70 46.40
N SER A 622 48.23 -35.26 46.49
CA SER A 622 47.47 -35.85 45.39
C SER A 622 46.90 -34.80 44.40
N SER A 623 46.66 -33.56 44.82
CA SER A 623 46.01 -32.54 43.98
C SER A 623 46.93 -31.97 42.89
N SER A 624 48.22 -31.84 43.17
CA SER A 624 49.20 -31.33 42.19
C SER A 624 49.34 -32.26 41.00
N VAL A 625 49.30 -33.57 41.24
CA VAL A 625 49.37 -34.62 40.19
C VAL A 625 48.10 -34.61 39.33
N GLU A 626 46.94 -34.35 39.94
CA GLU A 626 45.67 -34.25 39.22
C GLU A 626 45.58 -32.99 38.35
N ILE A 627 46.06 -31.84 38.85
CA ILE A 627 46.15 -30.59 38.07
C ILE A 627 47.07 -30.79 36.86
N GLU A 628 48.23 -31.45 37.02
CA GLU A 628 49.16 -31.70 35.91
C GLU A 628 48.52 -32.57 34.83
N LYS A 629 47.77 -33.60 35.23
CA LYS A 629 46.99 -34.45 34.30
C LYS A 629 45.91 -33.65 33.56
N LEU A 630 45.13 -32.84 34.27
CA LEU A 630 44.08 -32.02 33.65
C LEU A 630 44.65 -30.97 32.69
N ASN A 631 45.81 -30.39 32.99
CA ASN A 631 46.50 -29.48 32.08
C ASN A 631 47.00 -30.18 30.81
N LYS A 632 47.43 -31.44 30.91
CA LYS A 632 47.78 -32.25 29.73
C LYS A 632 46.57 -32.49 28.83
N ASP A 633 45.43 -32.85 29.42
CA ASP A 633 44.17 -33.05 28.70
C ASP A 633 43.68 -31.73 28.07
N LYS A 634 43.79 -30.61 28.78
CA LYS A 634 43.50 -29.26 28.29
C LYS A 634 44.28 -28.94 27.01
N ASN A 635 45.59 -29.19 27.02
CA ASN A 635 46.46 -28.95 25.87
C ASN A 635 46.12 -29.85 24.67
N GLU A 636 45.68 -31.08 24.91
CA GLU A 636 45.23 -31.97 23.83
C GLU A 636 43.93 -31.48 23.18
N VAL A 637 42.96 -31.05 23.99
CA VAL A 637 41.70 -30.48 23.50
C VAL A 637 41.95 -29.19 22.71
N GLN A 638 42.85 -28.31 23.16
CA GLN A 638 43.22 -27.10 22.42
C GLN A 638 43.84 -27.40 21.04
N LYS A 639 44.65 -28.46 20.92
CA LYS A 639 45.17 -28.91 19.62
C LYS A 639 44.05 -29.38 18.68
N LYS A 640 43.05 -30.08 19.21
CA LYS A 640 41.87 -30.54 18.44
C LYS A 640 41.00 -29.36 17.96
N ILE A 641 40.79 -28.35 18.81
CA ILE A 641 40.11 -27.09 18.44
C ILE A 641 40.84 -26.39 17.28
N LYS A 642 42.16 -26.22 17.41
CA LYS A 642 42.98 -25.58 16.38
C LYS A 642 42.89 -26.34 15.05
N HIS A 643 42.99 -27.66 15.09
CA HIS A 643 42.86 -28.50 13.91
C HIS A 643 41.49 -28.33 13.22
N SER A 644 40.39 -28.36 13.97
CA SER A 644 39.05 -28.14 13.41
C SER A 644 38.89 -26.74 12.80
N LYS A 645 39.47 -25.70 13.42
CA LYS A 645 39.47 -24.33 12.89
C LYS A 645 40.25 -24.24 11.57
N ASP A 646 41.42 -24.86 11.49
CA ASP A 646 42.24 -24.91 10.28
C ASP A 646 41.55 -25.68 9.14
N VAL A 647 40.81 -26.75 9.47
CA VAL A 647 39.99 -27.49 8.50
C VAL A 647 38.87 -26.62 7.94
N ILE A 648 38.18 -25.84 8.78
CA ILE A 648 37.15 -24.88 8.34
C ILE A 648 37.76 -23.80 7.44
N LYS A 649 38.88 -23.19 7.84
CA LYS A 649 39.58 -22.13 7.09
C LYS A 649 40.06 -22.62 5.72
N ASN A 650 40.73 -23.77 5.67
CA ASN A 650 41.22 -24.35 4.42
C ASN A 650 40.10 -24.72 3.45
N ARG A 651 38.92 -25.08 3.97
CA ARG A 651 37.75 -25.41 3.15
C ARG A 651 37.04 -24.16 2.62
N LEU A 652 36.94 -23.08 3.40
CA LEU A 652 36.41 -21.79 2.94
C LEU A 652 37.29 -21.20 1.83
N LYS A 653 38.62 -21.28 1.99
CA LYS A 653 39.58 -20.86 0.97
C LYS A 653 39.44 -21.58 -0.37
N LYS A 654 38.99 -22.84 -0.37
CA LYS A 654 38.70 -23.59 -1.61
C LYS A 654 37.42 -23.13 -2.31
N LYS A 655 36.44 -22.60 -1.57
CA LYS A 655 35.14 -22.17 -2.11
C LYS A 655 35.15 -20.73 -2.59
N ILE A 656 35.97 -19.88 -1.97
CA ILE A 656 36.07 -18.46 -2.29
C ILE A 656 37.55 -18.15 -2.58
N PRO A 657 38.07 -18.63 -3.72
CA PRO A 657 39.51 -18.60 -4.02
C PRO A 657 40.08 -17.17 -4.10
N ASP A 658 39.24 -16.18 -4.40
CA ASP A 658 39.63 -14.79 -4.61
C ASP A 658 39.46 -13.90 -3.36
N SER A 659 39.13 -14.48 -2.19
CA SER A 659 38.99 -13.74 -0.93
C SER A 659 40.30 -13.70 -0.13
N ASP A 660 40.58 -12.55 0.49
CA ASP A 660 41.77 -12.36 1.31
C ASP A 660 41.71 -13.27 2.56
N SER A 661 42.89 -13.67 3.06
CA SER A 661 42.98 -14.62 4.17
C SER A 661 42.36 -14.12 5.48
N GLU A 662 42.22 -12.80 5.59
CA GLU A 662 41.59 -12.08 6.71
C GLU A 662 40.07 -12.11 6.59
N ASP A 663 39.51 -11.89 5.39
CA ASP A 663 38.07 -12.03 5.12
C ASP A 663 37.58 -13.46 5.38
N ILE A 664 38.37 -14.47 4.98
CA ILE A 664 38.06 -15.87 5.26
C ILE A 664 38.02 -16.14 6.78
N GLU A 665 38.90 -15.49 7.55
CA GLU A 665 38.95 -15.64 9.01
C GLU A 665 37.77 -14.93 9.69
N ILE A 666 37.39 -13.73 9.22
CA ILE A 666 36.20 -13.02 9.68
C ILE A 666 34.95 -13.87 9.42
N ILE A 667 34.79 -14.37 8.20
CA ILE A 667 33.65 -15.23 7.81
C ILE A 667 33.63 -16.51 8.65
N ALA A 668 34.77 -17.16 8.86
CA ALA A 668 34.85 -18.38 9.67
C ALA A 668 34.45 -18.11 11.14
N ASN A 669 34.92 -17.01 11.72
CA ASN A 669 34.60 -16.64 13.09
C ASN A 669 33.12 -16.21 13.22
N GLU A 670 32.56 -15.52 12.23
CA GLU A 670 31.15 -15.13 12.20
C GLU A 670 30.24 -16.37 12.07
N MET A 671 30.62 -17.36 11.25
CA MET A 671 29.91 -18.64 11.16
C MET A 671 29.91 -19.40 12.50
N ILE A 672 31.05 -19.43 13.19
CA ILE A 672 31.18 -20.06 14.51
C ILE A 672 30.36 -19.30 15.56
N HIS A 673 30.33 -17.97 15.51
CA HIS A 673 29.55 -17.14 16.42
C HIS A 673 28.05 -17.36 16.25
N LYS A 674 27.55 -17.30 15.01
CA LYS A 674 26.13 -17.56 14.68
C LYS A 674 25.70 -18.98 15.08
N SER A 675 26.58 -19.97 14.92
CA SER A 675 26.30 -21.34 15.39
C SER A 675 26.09 -21.40 16.91
N LYS A 676 26.87 -20.66 17.69
CA LYS A 676 26.77 -20.61 19.16
C LYS A 676 25.50 -19.89 19.63
N GLU A 677 25.14 -18.76 19.01
CA GLU A 677 23.88 -18.05 19.30
C GLU A 677 22.66 -18.96 19.03
N VAL A 678 22.72 -19.76 17.98
CA VAL A 678 21.65 -20.71 17.65
C VAL A 678 21.60 -21.90 18.61
N GLU A 679 22.73 -22.44 19.06
CA GLU A 679 22.75 -23.47 20.12
C GLU A 679 22.15 -22.95 21.44
N GLU A 680 22.47 -21.70 21.82
CA GLU A 680 21.92 -21.03 23.00
C GLU A 680 20.41 -20.84 22.86
N PHE A 681 19.93 -20.47 21.66
CA PHE A 681 18.50 -20.37 21.37
C PHE A 681 17.80 -21.74 21.40
N ILE A 682 18.41 -22.80 20.87
CA ILE A 682 17.87 -24.17 20.95
C ILE A 682 17.78 -24.63 22.42
N ALA A 683 18.82 -24.39 23.21
CA ALA A 683 18.83 -24.71 24.64
C ALA A 683 17.75 -23.94 25.40
N PHE A 684 17.55 -22.66 25.07
CA PHE A 684 16.47 -21.84 25.61
C PHE A 684 15.07 -22.44 25.32
N LEU A 685 14.83 -22.87 24.07
CA LEU A 685 13.57 -23.52 23.70
C LEU A 685 13.34 -24.84 24.47
N GLN A 686 14.38 -25.66 24.64
CA GLN A 686 14.32 -26.92 25.38
C GLN A 686 14.00 -26.73 26.87
N VAL A 687 14.55 -25.69 27.51
CA VAL A 687 14.26 -25.38 28.92
C VAL A 687 12.79 -24.95 29.11
N LYS A 688 12.22 -24.22 28.15
CA LYS A 688 10.82 -23.77 28.22
C LYS A 688 9.80 -24.90 27.98
N THR A 689 10.08 -25.84 27.08
CA THR A 689 9.20 -27.00 26.84
C THR A 689 9.19 -27.95 28.04
N SER A 690 10.35 -28.19 28.67
CA SER A 690 10.50 -29.04 29.86
C SER A 690 9.65 -28.58 31.06
N LYS A 691 9.59 -27.28 31.32
CA LYS A 691 8.80 -26.70 32.44
C LYS A 691 7.28 -26.79 32.26
N LYS A 692 6.80 -27.02 31.03
CA LYS A 692 5.35 -27.17 30.72
C LYS A 692 4.86 -28.60 31.00
N GLY A 693 5.75 -29.60 30.88
CA GLY A 693 5.47 -31.00 31.23
C GLY A 693 5.30 -31.23 32.73
N GLU A 694 6.00 -30.48 33.58
CA GLU A 694 5.87 -30.57 35.04
C GLU A 694 4.58 -29.94 35.57
N LYS A 695 4.10 -28.83 34.97
CA LYS A 695 2.83 -28.21 35.37
C LYS A 695 1.60 -29.06 35.05
N ARG A 696 1.65 -29.91 34.02
CA ARG A 696 0.56 -30.86 33.70
C ARG A 696 0.48 -32.04 34.68
N LYS A 697 1.57 -32.40 35.36
CA LYS A 697 1.57 -33.48 36.36
C LYS A 697 1.02 -33.06 37.74
N LEU A 698 0.86 -31.77 38.00
CA LEU A 698 0.40 -31.24 39.29
C LEU A 698 -1.10 -30.90 39.35
N SER A 699 -1.85 -31.02 38.24
CA SER A 699 -3.29 -30.69 38.19
C SER A 699 -4.23 -31.90 38.12
N GLU A 700 -3.71 -33.12 38.22
CA GLU A 700 -4.50 -34.36 38.28
C GLU A 700 -4.46 -34.96 39.69
N THR A 701 -5.14 -34.33 40.64
CA THR A 701 -5.53 -34.99 41.89
C THR A 701 -6.77 -34.30 42.48
N GLU A 702 -7.88 -35.04 42.39
CA GLU A 702 -9.14 -34.96 43.14
C GLU A 702 -9.90 -33.62 43.23
N ILE A 703 -10.96 -33.51 42.41
CA ILE A 703 -12.10 -32.59 42.64
C ILE A 703 -13.20 -33.39 43.34
N PRO A 704 -13.66 -33.03 44.56
CA PRO A 704 -14.86 -33.60 45.13
C PRO A 704 -16.10 -32.93 44.51
N LYS A 705 -17.06 -33.76 44.11
CA LYS A 705 -18.38 -33.33 43.64
C LYS A 705 -19.11 -32.59 44.76
N PHE A 706 -19.64 -31.40 44.48
CA PHE A 706 -20.64 -30.77 45.32
C PHE A 706 -21.87 -30.33 44.52
N ASP A 707 -22.97 -30.44 45.26
CA ASP A 707 -24.37 -30.55 44.91
C ASP A 707 -24.99 -29.21 44.49
N THR A 708 -25.77 -29.21 43.41
CA THR A 708 -26.55 -28.05 42.95
C THR A 708 -28.00 -28.21 43.39
N SER A 709 -28.29 -27.79 44.62
CA SER A 709 -29.65 -27.45 45.03
C SER A 709 -29.60 -26.27 46.00
N PHE A 710 -30.28 -25.18 45.62
CA PHE A 710 -30.82 -24.06 46.41
C PHE A 710 -30.64 -22.65 45.79
N MET A 711 -31.82 -22.04 45.59
CA MET A 711 -32.19 -20.62 45.60
C MET A 711 -32.43 -19.85 44.30
N GLN A 712 -33.58 -19.18 44.36
CA GLN A 712 -34.42 -18.54 43.36
C GLN A 712 -33.96 -17.13 42.96
N PRO A 713 -34.56 -16.54 41.90
CA PRO A 713 -34.29 -15.18 41.47
C PRO A 713 -35.05 -14.14 42.30
N SER A 714 -34.39 -13.04 42.66
CA SER A 714 -35.00 -11.77 43.07
C SER A 714 -34.53 -10.71 42.06
N GLN A 715 -35.44 -10.25 41.21
CA GLN A 715 -36.23 -9.02 41.35
C GLN A 715 -35.44 -7.73 41.11
N SER A 716 -35.86 -7.09 40.03
CA SER A 716 -35.65 -5.72 39.56
C SER A 716 -35.83 -4.66 40.65
N ILE A 717 -34.95 -3.66 40.64
CA ILE A 717 -35.20 -2.34 41.22
C ILE A 717 -34.78 -1.29 40.20
N ASP A 718 -35.76 -0.55 39.69
CA ASP A 718 -35.62 0.78 39.09
C ASP A 718 -35.23 1.78 40.18
N ILE A 719 -34.27 2.68 39.92
CA ILE A 719 -34.20 3.99 40.59
C ILE A 719 -33.80 5.07 39.59
N GLU A 720 -34.53 6.17 39.73
CA GLU A 720 -34.67 7.39 38.94
C GLU A 720 -33.42 8.29 38.84
N GLU A 721 -33.53 9.16 37.83
CA GLU A 721 -32.83 10.42 37.59
C GLU A 721 -32.46 11.22 38.84
N GLN A 722 -31.26 11.80 38.86
CA GLN A 722 -31.05 13.13 39.43
C GLN A 722 -30.12 13.98 38.57
N ASN A 723 -30.75 15.00 37.98
CA ASN A 723 -30.13 16.23 37.51
C ASN A 723 -29.35 16.92 38.62
N THR A 724 -28.12 17.34 38.36
CA THR A 724 -27.48 18.45 39.09
C THR A 724 -26.84 19.42 38.12
N SER A 725 -27.53 20.53 37.94
CA SER A 725 -27.05 21.80 37.44
C SER A 725 -26.00 22.40 38.39
N CYS A 726 -24.90 22.91 37.85
CA CYS A 726 -24.09 23.92 38.53
C CYS A 726 -23.97 25.15 37.61
N SER A 727 -24.53 26.25 38.10
CA SER A 727 -24.35 27.61 37.62
C SER A 727 -23.74 28.43 38.75
N SER A 728 -22.78 29.29 38.43
CA SER A 728 -22.38 30.54 39.12
C SER A 728 -21.14 31.06 38.39
N SER A 729 -21.28 32.09 37.56
CA SER A 729 -21.28 33.53 37.91
C SER A 729 -19.85 34.06 38.08
N THR A 730 -19.35 34.79 37.06
CA THR A 730 -19.15 36.25 37.04
C THR A 730 -17.97 36.71 37.88
N ASP A 731 -16.97 37.30 37.22
CA ASP A 731 -16.48 38.61 37.64
C ASP A 731 -15.87 39.36 36.45
N ASP A 732 -16.26 40.63 36.42
CA ASP A 732 -15.96 41.68 35.46
C ASP A 732 -14.49 42.12 35.49
N ALA A 733 -13.97 42.51 34.33
CA ALA A 733 -13.08 43.67 34.24
C ALA A 733 -13.06 44.21 32.80
N THR A 734 -13.92 45.20 32.59
CA THR A 734 -13.77 46.27 31.59
C THR A 734 -12.40 46.92 31.70
N ASP A 735 -11.72 47.13 30.58
CA ASP A 735 -11.29 48.49 30.25
C ASP A 735 -10.99 48.68 28.76
N SER A 736 -11.64 49.71 28.25
CA SER A 736 -11.50 50.33 26.94
C SER A 736 -10.18 51.08 26.81
N HIS A 737 -9.55 51.04 25.63
CA HIS A 737 -9.10 52.29 25.01
C HIS A 737 -8.98 52.21 23.48
N THR A 738 -9.61 53.21 22.90
CA THR A 738 -9.61 53.72 21.53
C THR A 738 -8.29 54.38 21.13
N GLY A 739 -8.04 54.48 19.82
CA GLY A 739 -7.07 55.42 19.22
C GLY A 739 -6.16 54.76 18.17
N GLN A 740 -6.53 54.81 16.89
CA GLN A 740 -6.07 55.80 15.89
C GLN A 740 -4.75 55.43 15.19
N THR A 741 -4.89 55.10 13.90
CA THR A 741 -4.10 55.55 12.74
C THR A 741 -2.65 56.00 12.95
N GLN A 742 -1.71 55.32 12.28
CA GLN A 742 -0.70 55.98 11.47
C GLN A 742 -0.12 55.05 10.39
N GLU A 743 -0.12 55.55 9.16
CA GLU A 743 0.71 55.13 8.03
C GLU A 743 2.20 55.21 8.41
N LEU A 744 3.03 54.30 7.86
CA LEU A 744 4.22 54.64 7.08
C LEU A 744 5.08 53.39 6.76
N ASN A 745 5.27 53.19 5.46
CA ASN A 745 6.54 52.94 4.78
C ASN A 745 7.44 51.74 5.13
N THR A 746 7.54 50.86 4.12
CA THR A 746 8.79 50.39 3.46
C THR A 746 10.03 50.17 4.34
N MET A 747 10.52 48.93 4.37
CA MET A 747 11.92 48.66 4.01
C MET A 747 12.15 47.17 3.69
N SER A 748 12.72 46.98 2.51
CA SER A 748 13.37 45.81 1.95
C SER A 748 14.71 45.47 2.64
N ILE A 749 15.30 44.34 2.24
CA ILE A 749 16.70 43.86 2.36
C ILE A 749 16.86 42.83 3.50
N ASP A 750 17.32 41.58 3.31
CA ASP A 750 18.01 40.85 2.22
C ASP A 750 17.40 39.45 2.04
#